data_AF-A0A8H6CN97-F1
#
_entry.id   AF-A0A8H6CN97-F1
#
_cell.length_a   1.000
_cell.length_b   1.000
_cell.length_c   1.000
_cell.angle_alpha   90.00
_cell.angle_beta   90.00
_cell.angle_gamma   90.00
#
_symmetry.space_group_name_H-M   'P 1'
#
loop_
_entity.id
_entity.type
_entity.pdbx_description
1 polymer ?
#
loop_
_entity_poly.entity_id
_entity_poly.type
_entity_poly.pdbx_seq_one_letter_code
_entity_poly.pdbx_strand_id
1 'polypeptide(L)'
;MILRVRNLREFTRARVPGVSLPRNPKRRETTSTSAHPSKAAGDISSVFPSLSGIDSPPLPTRFADLKRRLIQGHEDRVRDSWHRLLADLRKEIDVIKALGSKVIPELEFRDMHNLGKRTEFRDGLHKRGVGLIRGVVSEREALGWKELLKRYIQTNPSTKGFPASNLAVYELYWSPSQVLARAHPNLLRTQAFLMSHWHSVNKSARISTSHPVAYADRLRIRQPGDVEFALGPHVDGGSCERWEESGYGKGGVYNEVFRGNWEAYNPWESSCRLPVVSDLYNGPGGCSMFRMFQGWLSMSTTSAGEGTLMVNPLLGKATAYCLLRPFFQPRRGPTEALGSGFLDSNNWSLEDETTSVLQGAVPSNCQELNAALHPHLGLEDTMTHVPEVRPGDYVAWHCDTIHAVDKTHAGKEDSSVMYIPACPLTEANAAYLVRQREAFFEGTPGPDFPSGVGESQHLGRLTPDFVMQNIDIEAQRAMGLTRYDAGQKGLLERERQTLQRANELLGFDSDFFQRMVEESVHMRSEEIKAIRNAAKNTGMVVSVGVSEGFKTATLFNSNLIIGADGEIVVHHRKMVPTFYEKLTWSPGDGYGLRLAMTPFGNIGALICGENTNPLARYALMALDEQVHISSWPAVWPTRRSKSEIGKSNGPPNGNYDNVAANYIRSAAHCFEAKCFGISCAGHFSKENMDEIVRISGDTGCLPTLQRTPRAATMFLGPTGSLHPSFTIDEHTGVVEAKEMIQNEEDILYADLDIADCVEGKQYHDIAGGYQRLDIFDLRIDRSRKPAISILTPMAILIDRERMASGSATTFTPDDGGGSSEGFGARRPSAPPWPRLQIKQTSLNHEDAANRKETRTGSLPTGYGEIDDSLDLRQLLQNKKKQEAASDRPREHQNKDEKPPMKIRYVSGNDPMEHQDKDEKPPMKRRYFFRTDG
;
A
#
# COMPACT_ATOMS: atom_id res chain seq x y z
N MET A 1 15.17 6.35 35.00
CA MET A 1 14.68 7.13 36.14
C MET A 1 15.35 6.59 37.41
N ILE A 2 16.10 7.42 38.16
CA ILE A 2 16.78 7.04 39.41
C ILE A 2 16.25 7.96 40.52
N LEU A 3 15.74 7.41 41.62
CA LEU A 3 15.24 8.15 42.79
C LEU A 3 16.34 8.27 43.86
N ARG A 4 16.59 9.48 44.38
CA ARG A 4 17.38 9.74 45.60
C ARG A 4 16.54 10.59 46.53
N VAL A 5 16.49 10.29 47.83
CA VAL A 5 15.78 11.10 48.83
C VAL A 5 16.78 11.62 49.85
N ARG A 6 16.87 12.95 50.05
CA ARG A 6 17.57 13.58 51.17
C ARG A 6 16.96 14.91 51.61
N ASN A 7 17.13 15.19 52.90
CA ASN A 7 16.41 16.15 53.73
C ASN A 7 17.29 17.38 54.10
N LEU A 8 16.60 18.52 54.38
CA LEU A 8 17.00 19.73 55.15
C LEU A 8 17.79 20.92 54.53
N ARG A 9 17.06 22.06 54.51
CA ARG A 9 17.33 23.43 55.04
C ARG A 9 18.27 24.43 54.34
N GLU A 10 17.64 25.59 54.09
CA GLU A 10 18.06 26.99 54.35
C GLU A 10 18.52 27.93 53.19
N PHE A 11 17.84 29.11 53.14
CA PHE A 11 18.23 30.44 52.62
C PHE A 11 18.56 30.60 51.11
N THR A 12 18.16 31.62 50.32
CA THR A 12 17.38 32.87 50.51
C THR A 12 16.99 33.43 49.13
N ARG A 13 15.97 34.30 49.11
CA ARG A 13 15.52 35.15 47.99
C ARG A 13 16.64 35.93 47.28
N ALA A 14 16.52 36.06 45.95
CA ALA A 14 16.82 37.30 45.24
C ALA A 14 15.97 37.41 43.95
N ARG A 15 15.50 38.63 43.65
CA ARG A 15 14.60 39.02 42.56
C ARG A 15 15.37 39.80 41.49
N VAL A 16 15.10 39.49 40.21
CA VAL A 16 14.86 40.43 39.04
C VAL A 16 16.13 41.19 38.55
N PRO A 17 16.31 41.66 37.28
CA PRO A 17 15.39 41.84 36.13
C PRO A 17 15.90 41.31 34.76
N GLY A 18 15.00 41.38 33.77
CA GLY A 18 15.18 40.88 32.41
C GLY A 18 16.17 41.62 31.51
N VAL A 19 16.45 40.98 30.37
CA VAL A 19 17.14 41.57 29.23
C VAL A 19 16.52 41.02 27.93
N SER A 20 16.39 41.95 26.99
CA SER A 20 15.91 41.88 25.62
C SER A 20 16.62 40.89 24.70
N LEU A 21 15.85 40.35 23.77
CA LEU A 21 16.24 39.54 22.61
C LEU A 21 17.28 40.22 21.69
N PRO A 22 18.34 39.52 21.28
CA PRO A 22 19.04 39.80 20.04
C PRO A 22 18.59 38.86 18.91
N ARG A 23 18.60 39.44 17.71
CA ARG A 23 18.16 38.90 16.42
C ARG A 23 18.99 37.69 15.95
N ASN A 24 18.26 36.77 15.33
CA ASN A 24 18.71 35.65 14.50
C ASN A 24 19.80 36.02 13.46
N PRO A 25 20.86 35.20 13.30
CA PRO A 25 21.54 35.04 12.04
C PRO A 25 21.02 33.79 11.29
N LYS A 26 20.63 34.06 10.05
CA LYS A 26 20.26 33.18 8.94
C LYS A 26 20.82 31.75 9.02
N ARG A 27 19.90 30.77 9.01
CA ARG A 27 20.18 29.33 8.88
C ARG A 27 20.25 28.95 7.40
N ARG A 28 21.35 28.28 7.05
CA ARG A 28 21.61 27.66 5.74
C ARG A 28 20.53 26.64 5.38
N GLU A 29 20.08 26.71 4.14
CA GLU A 29 19.24 25.71 3.48
C GLU A 29 20.03 24.41 3.27
N THR A 30 19.44 23.30 3.70
CA THR A 30 19.85 21.96 3.27
C THR A 30 18.66 21.30 2.57
N THR A 31 18.91 21.04 1.29
CA THR A 31 18.13 20.37 0.25
C THR A 31 17.24 19.21 0.71
N SER A 32 15.94 19.34 0.45
CA SER A 32 14.92 18.30 0.49
C SER A 32 15.04 17.35 -0.70
N THR A 33 14.96 16.04 -0.48
CA THR A 33 14.67 15.05 -1.51
C THR A 33 13.21 15.16 -1.93
N SER A 34 12.99 15.23 -3.25
CA SER A 34 11.78 15.68 -3.93
C SER A 34 10.58 14.75 -3.75
N ALA A 35 9.47 15.28 -3.23
CA ALA A 35 8.15 14.82 -3.62
C ALA A 35 8.00 15.02 -5.13
N HIS A 36 7.54 13.99 -5.87
CA HIS A 36 7.17 14.19 -7.27
C HIS A 36 5.99 15.17 -7.31
N PRO A 37 6.13 16.35 -7.93
CA PRO A 37 5.05 17.33 -7.99
C PRO A 37 3.87 16.76 -8.79
N SER A 38 2.64 17.02 -8.34
CA SER A 38 1.43 16.70 -9.11
C SER A 38 1.48 17.39 -10.47
N LYS A 39 1.03 16.72 -11.52
CA LYS A 39 0.94 17.33 -12.85
C LYS A 39 -0.01 18.53 -12.83
N ALA A 40 0.34 19.55 -13.62
CA ALA A 40 -0.47 20.76 -13.78
C ALA A 40 -1.88 20.41 -14.29
N ALA A 41 -2.86 21.24 -13.94
CA ALA A 41 -4.23 21.08 -14.41
C ALA A 41 -4.30 21.21 -15.95
N GLY A 42 -5.10 20.38 -16.60
CA GLY A 42 -5.25 20.34 -18.06
C GLY A 42 -6.24 19.26 -18.52
N ASP A 43 -6.32 19.04 -19.83
CA ASP A 43 -7.09 17.96 -20.46
C ASP A 43 -6.24 17.30 -21.58
N ILE A 44 -6.84 16.42 -22.39
CA ILE A 44 -6.13 15.73 -23.48
C ILE A 44 -5.45 16.67 -24.48
N SER A 45 -5.94 17.90 -24.72
CA SER A 45 -5.34 18.86 -25.64
C SER A 45 -3.96 19.34 -25.18
N SER A 46 -3.70 19.36 -23.87
CA SER A 46 -2.42 19.78 -23.30
C SER A 46 -1.25 18.85 -23.65
N VAL A 47 -1.55 17.63 -24.10
CA VAL A 47 -0.57 16.64 -24.57
C VAL A 47 -0.01 17.00 -25.95
N PHE A 48 -0.79 17.71 -26.78
CA PHE A 48 -0.50 17.97 -28.19
C PHE A 48 -0.13 19.44 -28.43
N PRO A 49 1.12 19.74 -28.83
CA PRO A 49 1.53 21.11 -29.18
C PRO A 49 0.63 21.76 -30.23
N SER A 50 0.23 21.00 -31.24
CA SER A 50 -0.63 21.48 -32.33
C SER A 50 -2.05 21.86 -31.88
N LEU A 51 -2.62 21.19 -30.88
CA LEU A 51 -3.94 21.51 -30.33
C LEU A 51 -3.89 22.61 -29.26
N SER A 52 -2.77 22.72 -28.54
CA SER A 52 -2.57 23.72 -27.48
C SER A 52 -2.06 25.08 -28.00
N GLY A 53 -1.76 25.19 -29.30
CA GLY A 53 -1.30 26.43 -29.94
C GLY A 53 0.10 26.85 -29.49
N ILE A 54 0.93 25.91 -29.02
CA ILE A 54 2.29 26.17 -28.57
C ILE A 54 3.21 26.30 -29.79
N ASP A 55 3.75 27.50 -30.03
CA ASP A 55 4.89 27.68 -30.94
C ASP A 55 6.07 26.84 -30.44
N SER A 56 6.76 26.13 -31.35
CA SER A 56 7.92 25.28 -31.02
C SER A 56 9.23 26.04 -31.21
N PRO A 57 9.75 26.79 -30.20
CA PRO A 57 11.05 27.41 -30.30
C PRO A 57 12.16 26.35 -30.39
N PRO A 58 13.35 26.70 -30.90
CA PRO A 58 14.50 25.80 -30.88
C PRO A 58 14.77 25.30 -29.46
N LEU A 59 15.01 23.99 -29.31
CA LEU A 59 15.36 23.41 -28.02
C LEU A 59 16.69 24.01 -27.50
N PRO A 60 16.96 23.95 -26.18
CA PRO A 60 18.22 24.44 -25.63
C PRO A 60 19.44 23.85 -26.34
N THR A 61 20.53 24.63 -26.45
CA THR A 61 21.76 24.25 -27.19
C THR A 61 22.35 22.92 -26.77
N ARG A 62 22.12 22.47 -25.53
CA ARG A 62 22.50 21.13 -25.04
C ARG A 62 22.00 19.97 -25.94
N PHE A 63 20.89 20.16 -26.67
CA PHE A 63 20.36 19.15 -27.58
C PHE A 63 21.18 19.03 -28.88
N ALA A 64 21.86 20.10 -29.30
CA ALA A 64 22.85 20.02 -30.38
C ALA A 64 24.06 19.19 -29.92
N ASP A 65 24.54 19.42 -28.69
CA ASP A 65 25.64 18.62 -28.11
C ASP A 65 25.23 17.16 -27.91
N LEU A 66 23.99 16.91 -27.49
CA LEU A 66 23.43 15.57 -27.38
C LEU A 66 23.47 14.84 -28.71
N LYS A 67 22.98 15.47 -29.80
CA LYS A 67 23.06 14.88 -31.15
C LYS A 67 24.50 14.51 -31.50
N ARG A 68 25.46 15.41 -31.32
CA ARG A 68 26.88 15.11 -31.61
C ARG A 68 27.38 13.90 -30.83
N ARG A 69 27.07 13.80 -29.53
CA ARG A 69 27.49 12.66 -28.69
C ARG A 69 26.86 11.34 -29.13
N LEU A 70 25.58 11.34 -29.52
CA LEU A 70 24.86 10.11 -29.86
C LEU A 70 25.49 9.34 -31.03
N ILE A 71 26.03 10.05 -32.03
CA ILE A 71 26.61 9.45 -33.24
C ILE A 71 28.14 9.50 -33.27
N GLN A 72 28.78 9.95 -32.19
CA GLN A 72 30.21 10.20 -32.15
C GLN A 72 31.01 8.94 -32.51
N GLY A 73 31.87 9.03 -33.54
CA GLY A 73 32.68 7.93 -34.03
C GLY A 73 31.91 6.91 -34.91
N HIS A 74 30.67 7.22 -35.26
CA HIS A 74 29.80 6.40 -36.11
C HIS A 74 29.17 7.18 -37.27
N GLU A 75 29.64 8.39 -37.56
CA GLU A 75 29.05 9.34 -38.50
C GLU A 75 28.91 8.75 -39.90
N ASP A 76 29.97 8.12 -40.42
CA ASP A 76 29.94 7.47 -41.74
C ASP A 76 28.97 6.29 -41.78
N ARG A 77 28.93 5.47 -40.72
CA ARG A 77 27.99 4.35 -40.61
C ARG A 77 26.54 4.84 -40.54
N VAL A 78 26.28 5.92 -39.81
CA VAL A 78 24.97 6.56 -39.72
C VAL A 78 24.55 7.09 -41.09
N ARG A 79 25.46 7.75 -41.82
CA ARG A 79 25.22 8.22 -43.20
C ARG A 79 24.82 7.07 -44.12
N ASP A 80 25.59 5.99 -44.14
CA ASP A 80 25.28 4.82 -44.97
C ASP A 80 23.96 4.16 -44.56
N SER A 81 23.68 4.09 -43.26
CA SER A 81 22.46 3.49 -42.73
C SER A 81 21.20 4.25 -43.15
N TRP A 82 21.30 5.57 -43.30
CA TRP A 82 20.20 6.41 -43.79
C TRP A 82 19.82 6.07 -45.23
N HIS A 83 20.80 5.89 -46.12
CA HIS A 83 20.53 5.47 -47.49
C HIS A 83 19.84 4.10 -47.55
N ARG A 84 20.29 3.13 -46.73
CA ARG A 84 19.68 1.81 -46.62
C ARG A 84 18.25 1.89 -46.07
N LEU A 85 18.04 2.70 -45.03
CA LEU A 85 16.73 2.91 -44.41
C LEU A 85 15.72 3.52 -45.40
N LEU A 86 16.11 4.58 -46.11
CA LEU A 86 15.22 5.24 -47.09
C LEU A 86 14.86 4.31 -48.25
N ALA A 87 15.81 3.49 -48.72
CA ALA A 87 15.55 2.51 -49.78
C ALA A 87 14.55 1.44 -49.33
N ASP A 88 14.66 0.95 -48.08
CA ASP A 88 13.76 -0.06 -47.53
C ASP A 88 12.38 0.52 -47.17
N LEU A 89 12.33 1.77 -46.67
CA LEU A 89 11.07 2.49 -46.43
C LEU A 89 10.24 2.60 -47.70
N ARG A 90 10.82 3.02 -48.84
CA ARG A 90 10.08 3.12 -50.11
C ARG A 90 9.39 1.81 -50.50
N LYS A 91 10.07 0.68 -50.36
CA LYS A 91 9.51 -0.65 -50.67
C LYS A 91 8.32 -0.98 -49.76
N GLU A 92 8.45 -0.73 -48.47
CA GLU A 92 7.37 -1.02 -47.52
C GLU A 92 6.19 -0.04 -47.65
N ILE A 93 6.43 1.21 -48.05
CA ILE A 93 5.37 2.18 -48.37
C ILE A 93 4.51 1.66 -49.52
N ASP A 94 5.12 1.16 -50.61
CA ASP A 94 4.38 0.59 -51.74
C ASP A 94 3.50 -0.60 -51.31
N VAL A 95 4.01 -1.45 -50.42
CA VAL A 95 3.25 -2.58 -49.86
C VAL A 95 2.05 -2.10 -49.02
N ILE A 96 2.25 -1.11 -48.16
CA ILE A 96 1.17 -0.56 -47.31
C ILE A 96 0.10 0.10 -48.18
N LYS A 97 0.52 0.91 -49.15
CA LYS A 97 -0.37 1.57 -50.10
C LYS A 97 -1.22 0.57 -50.90
N ALA A 98 -0.61 -0.54 -51.31
CA ALA A 98 -1.32 -1.59 -52.05
C ALA A 98 -2.31 -2.39 -51.19
N LEU A 99 -1.98 -2.65 -49.92
CA LEU A 99 -2.80 -3.49 -49.04
C LEU A 99 -3.87 -2.71 -48.26
N GLY A 100 -3.62 -1.43 -47.95
CA GLY A 100 -4.45 -0.64 -47.04
C GLY A 100 -4.66 -1.36 -45.70
N SER A 101 -5.86 -1.30 -45.13
CA SER A 101 -6.18 -1.93 -43.84
C SER A 101 -5.88 -3.44 -43.77
N LYS A 102 -5.83 -4.15 -44.90
CA LYS A 102 -5.49 -5.59 -44.93
C LYS A 102 -4.05 -5.88 -44.50
N VAL A 103 -3.21 -4.86 -44.40
CA VAL A 103 -1.84 -5.01 -43.89
C VAL A 103 -1.82 -5.32 -42.39
N ILE A 104 -2.89 -4.97 -41.66
CA ILE A 104 -3.00 -5.16 -40.21
C ILE A 104 -3.46 -6.61 -39.94
N PRO A 105 -2.71 -7.39 -39.16
CA PRO A 105 -3.08 -8.77 -38.84
C PRO A 105 -4.30 -8.82 -37.93
N GLU A 106 -5.15 -9.81 -38.16
CA GLU A 106 -6.36 -10.06 -37.39
C GLU A 106 -6.33 -11.46 -36.79
N LEU A 107 -6.88 -11.62 -35.58
CA LEU A 107 -7.01 -12.92 -34.92
C LEU A 107 -8.34 -12.99 -34.16
N GLU A 108 -9.10 -14.05 -34.36
CA GLU A 108 -10.27 -14.32 -33.53
C GLU A 108 -9.83 -14.75 -32.12
N PHE A 109 -10.45 -14.22 -31.07
CA PHE A 109 -10.13 -14.59 -29.68
C PHE A 109 -10.20 -16.11 -29.44
N ARG A 110 -11.21 -16.78 -30.01
CA ARG A 110 -11.37 -18.25 -29.96
C ARG A 110 -10.21 -19.02 -30.61
N ASP A 111 -9.50 -18.40 -31.55
CA ASP A 111 -8.41 -18.99 -32.31
C ASP A 111 -7.03 -18.73 -31.67
N MET A 112 -6.95 -18.02 -30.54
CA MET A 112 -5.67 -17.78 -29.84
C MET A 112 -4.93 -19.08 -29.47
N HIS A 113 -5.65 -20.18 -29.29
CA HIS A 113 -5.07 -21.50 -29.02
C HIS A 113 -4.58 -22.25 -30.28
N ASN A 114 -5.02 -21.83 -31.48
CA ASN A 114 -4.63 -22.43 -32.75
C ASN A 114 -3.21 -22.00 -33.15
N LEU A 115 -2.29 -22.95 -33.22
CA LEU A 115 -0.87 -22.68 -33.46
C LEU A 115 -0.61 -22.00 -34.83
N GLY A 116 -1.31 -22.42 -35.89
CA GLY A 116 -1.13 -21.89 -37.23
C GLY A 116 -1.56 -20.41 -37.31
N LYS A 117 -2.80 -20.13 -36.91
CA LYS A 117 -3.35 -18.76 -36.88
C LYS A 117 -2.57 -17.84 -35.95
N ARG A 118 -2.13 -18.36 -34.79
CA ARG A 118 -1.27 -17.62 -33.86
C ARG A 118 0.06 -17.23 -34.49
N THR A 119 0.67 -18.14 -35.26
CA THR A 119 1.96 -17.90 -35.90
C THR A 119 1.84 -16.84 -37.00
N GLU A 120 0.81 -16.93 -37.84
CA GLU A 120 0.51 -15.93 -38.86
C GLU A 120 0.26 -14.54 -38.25
N PHE A 121 -0.58 -14.48 -37.21
CA PHE A 121 -0.83 -13.24 -36.48
C PHE A 121 0.44 -12.67 -35.84
N ARG A 122 1.27 -13.52 -35.20
CA ARG A 122 2.56 -13.11 -34.61
C ARG A 122 3.46 -12.46 -35.66
N ASP A 123 3.63 -13.10 -36.81
CA ASP A 123 4.57 -12.61 -37.83
C ASP A 123 4.08 -11.27 -38.41
N GLY A 124 2.77 -11.13 -38.62
CA GLY A 124 2.14 -9.86 -38.96
C GLY A 124 2.33 -8.81 -37.87
N LEU A 125 2.08 -9.16 -36.60
CA LEU A 125 2.15 -8.25 -35.46
C LEU A 125 3.58 -7.75 -35.28
N HIS A 126 4.57 -8.65 -35.34
CA HIS A 126 5.98 -8.31 -35.21
C HIS A 126 6.44 -7.36 -36.31
N LYS A 127 5.96 -7.57 -37.54
CA LYS A 127 6.31 -6.72 -38.68
C LYS A 127 5.61 -5.36 -38.65
N ARG A 128 4.34 -5.32 -38.24
CA ARG A 128 3.47 -4.13 -38.40
C ARG A 128 3.30 -3.32 -37.12
N GLY A 129 3.56 -3.91 -35.96
CA GLY A 129 3.44 -3.26 -34.66
C GLY A 129 2.01 -2.91 -34.26
N VAL A 130 1.03 -3.53 -34.88
CA VAL A 130 -0.40 -3.37 -34.61
C VAL A 130 -1.13 -4.67 -34.93
N GLY A 131 -2.18 -4.98 -34.18
CA GLY A 131 -3.05 -6.12 -34.46
C GLY A 131 -4.46 -5.93 -33.88
N LEU A 132 -5.41 -6.60 -34.52
CA LEU A 132 -6.83 -6.62 -34.12
C LEU A 132 -7.19 -8.01 -33.62
N ILE A 133 -7.73 -8.09 -32.40
CA ILE A 133 -8.25 -9.33 -31.82
C ILE A 133 -9.77 -9.23 -31.75
N ARG A 134 -10.45 -10.09 -32.49
CA ARG A 134 -11.90 -10.07 -32.65
C ARG A 134 -12.61 -10.84 -31.55
N GLY A 135 -13.74 -10.29 -31.09
CA GLY A 135 -14.63 -10.94 -30.13
C GLY A 135 -13.97 -11.28 -28.80
N VAL A 136 -13.12 -10.39 -28.28
CA VAL A 136 -12.50 -10.55 -26.94
C VAL A 136 -13.58 -10.52 -25.86
N VAL A 137 -14.51 -9.57 -25.98
CA VAL A 137 -15.72 -9.47 -25.18
C VAL A 137 -16.91 -9.73 -26.10
N SER A 138 -18.01 -10.29 -25.58
CA SER A 138 -19.21 -10.43 -26.40
C SER A 138 -19.77 -9.07 -26.79
N GLU A 139 -20.29 -8.95 -28.01
CA GLU A 139 -20.90 -7.71 -28.50
C GLU A 139 -22.00 -7.20 -27.56
N ARG A 140 -22.80 -8.13 -27.01
CA ARG A 140 -23.84 -7.83 -26.03
C ARG A 140 -23.29 -7.18 -24.76
N GLU A 141 -22.19 -7.70 -24.20
CA GLU A 141 -21.57 -7.13 -23.00
C GLU A 141 -20.95 -5.77 -23.27
N ALA A 142 -20.23 -5.62 -24.39
CA ALA A 142 -19.63 -4.35 -24.77
C ALA A 142 -20.68 -3.24 -24.98
N LEU A 143 -21.80 -3.55 -25.65
CA LEU A 143 -22.93 -2.63 -25.80
C LEU A 143 -23.64 -2.37 -24.47
N GLY A 144 -23.75 -3.38 -23.60
CA GLY A 144 -24.27 -3.22 -22.24
C GLY A 144 -23.43 -2.26 -21.40
N TRP A 145 -22.10 -2.33 -21.50
CA TRP A 145 -21.20 -1.39 -20.84
C TRP A 145 -21.30 0.02 -21.40
N LYS A 146 -21.53 0.18 -22.72
CA LYS A 146 -21.79 1.49 -23.32
C LYS A 146 -23.06 2.12 -22.76
N GLU A 147 -24.14 1.34 -22.64
CA GLU A 147 -25.40 1.82 -22.08
C GLU A 147 -25.27 2.16 -20.58
N LEU A 148 -24.62 1.30 -19.80
CA LEU A 148 -24.31 1.55 -18.39
C LEU A 148 -23.48 2.83 -18.21
N LEU A 149 -22.52 3.06 -19.10
CA LEU A 149 -21.69 4.26 -19.09
C LEU A 149 -22.50 5.52 -19.42
N LYS A 150 -23.38 5.47 -20.42
CA LYS A 150 -24.29 6.58 -20.75
C LYS A 150 -25.16 6.97 -19.56
N ARG A 151 -25.73 5.98 -18.85
CA ARG A 151 -26.50 6.22 -17.62
C ARG A 151 -25.64 6.81 -16.51
N TYR A 152 -24.44 6.27 -16.29
CA TYR A 152 -23.50 6.80 -15.29
C TYR A 152 -23.15 8.27 -15.55
N ILE A 153 -22.93 8.66 -16.81
CA ILE A 153 -22.70 10.06 -17.22
C ILE A 153 -23.95 10.91 -16.95
N GLN A 154 -25.15 10.43 -17.29
CA GLN A 154 -26.40 11.15 -17.05
C GLN A 154 -26.68 11.40 -15.57
N THR A 155 -26.40 10.42 -14.72
CA THR A 155 -26.53 10.54 -13.26
C THR A 155 -25.51 11.50 -12.65
N ASN A 156 -24.37 11.70 -13.31
CA ASN A 156 -23.26 12.51 -12.83
C ASN A 156 -22.97 13.68 -13.78
N PRO A 157 -23.82 14.73 -13.82
CA PRO A 157 -23.69 15.85 -14.76
C PRO A 157 -22.41 16.69 -14.54
N SER A 158 -21.70 16.48 -13.43
CA SER A 158 -20.37 17.05 -13.17
C SER A 158 -19.24 16.40 -13.99
N THR A 159 -19.53 15.35 -14.77
CA THR A 159 -18.55 14.64 -15.59
C THR A 159 -17.88 15.61 -16.57
N LYS A 160 -16.54 15.66 -16.50
CA LYS A 160 -15.72 16.48 -17.40
C LYS A 160 -15.32 15.71 -18.64
N GLY A 161 -14.97 16.44 -19.69
CA GLY A 161 -14.42 15.89 -20.92
C GLY A 161 -13.97 16.97 -21.87
N PHE A 162 -13.49 16.55 -23.03
CA PHE A 162 -12.98 17.41 -24.10
C PHE A 162 -13.56 16.97 -25.46
N PRO A 163 -13.85 17.90 -26.37
CA PRO A 163 -13.94 19.36 -26.15
C PRO A 163 -15.17 19.75 -25.33
N ALA A 164 -15.11 20.87 -24.61
CA ALA A 164 -16.17 21.28 -23.66
C ALA A 164 -17.53 21.56 -24.32
N SER A 165 -17.53 21.94 -25.59
CA SER A 165 -18.70 22.19 -26.45
C SER A 165 -19.42 20.91 -26.87
N ASN A 166 -18.69 19.82 -27.07
CA ASN A 166 -19.19 18.53 -27.52
C ASN A 166 -18.27 17.40 -27.02
N LEU A 167 -18.53 16.90 -25.82
CA LEU A 167 -17.64 15.96 -25.14
C LEU A 167 -17.43 14.70 -25.98
N ALA A 168 -16.19 14.49 -26.45
CA ALA A 168 -15.78 13.31 -27.17
C ALA A 168 -14.93 12.39 -26.29
N VAL A 169 -13.99 12.95 -25.52
CA VAL A 169 -13.15 12.23 -24.55
C VAL A 169 -13.61 12.58 -23.15
N TYR A 170 -13.91 11.57 -22.34
CA TYR A 170 -14.42 11.76 -20.99
C TYR A 170 -13.31 11.55 -19.98
N GLU A 171 -13.20 12.47 -19.03
CA GLU A 171 -12.28 12.42 -17.88
C GLU A 171 -12.86 11.50 -16.78
N LEU A 172 -13.16 10.26 -17.19
CA LEU A 172 -13.66 9.17 -16.35
C LEU A 172 -12.65 8.04 -16.33
N TYR A 173 -12.47 7.42 -15.16
CA TYR A 173 -11.43 6.44 -14.88
C TYR A 173 -12.00 5.19 -14.17
N TRP A 174 -13.01 5.37 -13.33
CA TRP A 174 -13.52 4.40 -12.35
C TRP A 174 -14.99 4.07 -12.54
N SER A 175 -15.58 4.44 -13.70
CA SER A 175 -16.95 4.07 -14.02
C SER A 175 -17.13 2.54 -13.94
N PRO A 176 -18.32 2.04 -13.57
CA PRO A 176 -18.57 0.59 -13.52
C PRO A 176 -18.16 -0.12 -14.81
N SER A 177 -18.47 0.47 -15.96
CA SER A 177 -18.11 -0.04 -17.28
C SER A 177 -16.59 -0.20 -17.46
N GLN A 178 -15.79 0.81 -17.08
CA GLN A 178 -14.32 0.73 -17.20
C GLN A 178 -13.70 -0.29 -16.26
N VAL A 179 -14.17 -0.32 -14.99
CA VAL A 179 -13.68 -1.29 -14.00
C VAL A 179 -13.99 -2.71 -14.43
N LEU A 180 -15.22 -2.98 -14.89
CA LEU A 180 -15.63 -4.30 -15.38
C LEU A 180 -14.89 -4.71 -16.66
N ALA A 181 -14.68 -3.79 -17.59
CA ALA A 181 -13.93 -4.07 -18.82
C ALA A 181 -12.47 -4.46 -18.52
N ARG A 182 -11.76 -3.68 -17.68
CA ARG A 182 -10.38 -3.99 -17.27
C ARG A 182 -10.27 -5.29 -16.46
N ALA A 183 -11.33 -5.64 -15.72
CA ALA A 183 -11.42 -6.87 -14.96
C ALA A 183 -11.86 -8.09 -15.78
N HIS A 184 -12.17 -7.92 -17.07
CA HIS A 184 -12.73 -9.00 -17.88
C HIS A 184 -11.68 -10.10 -18.15
N PRO A 185 -11.96 -11.38 -17.83
CA PRO A 185 -10.96 -12.45 -17.96
C PRO A 185 -10.39 -12.62 -19.36
N ASN A 186 -11.22 -12.46 -20.41
CA ASN A 186 -10.73 -12.54 -21.79
C ASN A 186 -9.82 -11.37 -22.15
N LEU A 187 -10.04 -10.19 -21.57
CA LEU A 187 -9.20 -9.04 -21.84
C LEU A 187 -7.83 -9.20 -21.17
N LEU A 188 -7.80 -9.66 -19.91
CA LEU A 188 -6.54 -10.00 -19.22
C LEU A 188 -5.78 -11.10 -19.97
N ARG A 189 -6.46 -12.15 -20.44
CA ARG A 189 -5.85 -13.20 -21.27
C ARG A 189 -5.31 -12.65 -22.59
N THR A 190 -6.02 -11.72 -23.21
CA THR A 190 -5.60 -11.03 -24.45
C THR A 190 -4.37 -10.18 -24.23
N GLN A 191 -4.31 -9.41 -23.13
CA GLN A 191 -3.14 -8.62 -22.76
C GLN A 191 -1.92 -9.52 -22.49
N ALA A 192 -2.08 -10.60 -21.71
CA ALA A 192 -1.00 -11.55 -21.46
C ALA A 192 -0.48 -12.20 -22.76
N PHE A 193 -1.39 -12.56 -23.67
CA PHE A 193 -1.03 -13.06 -24.99
C PHE A 193 -0.22 -12.05 -25.81
N LEU A 194 -0.69 -10.81 -25.91
CA LEU A 194 0.01 -9.76 -26.64
C LEU A 194 1.41 -9.50 -26.05
N MET A 195 1.51 -9.40 -24.73
CA MET A 195 2.79 -9.20 -24.04
C MET A 195 3.75 -10.40 -24.19
N SER A 196 3.23 -11.61 -24.41
CA SER A 196 4.09 -12.79 -24.64
C SER A 196 4.92 -12.74 -25.93
N HIS A 197 4.61 -11.80 -26.85
CA HIS A 197 5.39 -11.53 -28.05
C HIS A 197 6.68 -10.74 -27.80
N TRP A 198 6.81 -10.14 -26.62
CA TRP A 198 8.03 -9.50 -26.17
C TRP A 198 9.02 -10.52 -25.61
N HIS A 199 10.30 -10.22 -25.71
CA HIS A 199 11.36 -11.03 -25.11
C HIS A 199 12.32 -10.18 -24.30
N SER A 200 13.19 -10.85 -23.56
CA SER A 200 14.18 -10.22 -22.72
C SER A 200 15.50 -10.96 -22.88
N VAL A 201 16.48 -10.32 -23.51
CA VAL A 201 17.87 -10.78 -23.62
C VAL A 201 18.49 -10.89 -22.23
N ASN A 202 18.19 -9.93 -21.34
CA ASN A 202 18.60 -10.04 -19.95
C ASN A 202 17.75 -11.07 -19.21
N LYS A 203 18.36 -12.20 -18.84
CA LYS A 203 17.68 -13.29 -18.12
C LYS A 203 17.26 -12.91 -16.70
N SER A 204 17.87 -11.90 -16.09
CA SER A 204 17.54 -11.42 -14.74
C SER A 204 16.59 -10.21 -14.71
N ALA A 205 16.12 -9.75 -15.88
CA ALA A 205 15.19 -8.63 -15.98
C ALA A 205 13.92 -8.88 -15.13
N ARG A 206 13.60 -7.94 -14.23
CA ARG A 206 12.46 -8.01 -13.31
C ARG A 206 11.16 -7.62 -14.03
N ILE A 207 10.66 -8.54 -14.83
CA ILE A 207 9.43 -8.40 -15.62
C ILE A 207 8.67 -9.73 -15.65
N SER A 208 7.33 -9.65 -15.62
CA SER A 208 6.46 -10.73 -16.03
C SER A 208 5.46 -10.27 -17.10
N THR A 209 5.49 -10.94 -18.24
CA THR A 209 4.54 -10.76 -19.35
C THR A 209 3.27 -11.59 -19.18
N SER A 210 3.24 -12.48 -18.18
CA SER A 210 2.10 -13.35 -17.89
C SER A 210 1.07 -12.69 -16.95
N HIS A 211 1.48 -11.60 -16.27
CA HIS A 211 0.67 -10.90 -15.28
C HIS A 211 0.40 -9.46 -15.75
N PRO A 212 -0.70 -9.22 -16.48
CA PRO A 212 -1.09 -7.86 -16.83
C PRO A 212 -1.43 -7.05 -15.58
N VAL A 213 -1.06 -5.77 -15.61
CA VAL A 213 -1.45 -4.78 -14.60
C VAL A 213 -2.38 -3.75 -15.23
N ALA A 214 -3.37 -3.32 -14.46
CA ALA A 214 -4.36 -2.36 -14.90
C ALA A 214 -3.76 -0.95 -14.93
N TYR A 215 -4.00 -0.24 -16.02
CA TYR A 215 -3.79 1.21 -16.12
C TYR A 215 -5.14 1.89 -16.32
N ALA A 216 -5.48 2.78 -15.40
CA ALA A 216 -6.74 3.49 -15.41
C ALA A 216 -6.67 4.71 -16.32
N ASP A 217 -7.14 4.54 -17.55
CA ASP A 217 -7.20 5.59 -18.57
C ASP A 217 -8.64 6.07 -18.81
N ARG A 218 -8.77 7.07 -19.66
CA ARG A 218 -10.02 7.69 -20.10
C ARG A 218 -10.80 6.80 -21.07
N LEU A 219 -11.87 7.34 -21.62
CA LEU A 219 -12.66 6.72 -22.68
C LEU A 219 -13.09 7.78 -23.71
N ARG A 220 -13.55 7.32 -24.87
CA ARG A 220 -14.05 8.19 -25.94
C ARG A 220 -15.42 7.74 -26.43
N ILE A 221 -16.34 8.69 -26.64
CA ILE A 221 -17.64 8.54 -27.32
C ILE A 221 -17.74 9.69 -28.32
N ARG A 222 -17.23 9.49 -29.53
CA ARG A 222 -17.15 10.54 -30.56
C ARG A 222 -18.38 10.54 -31.44
N GLN A 223 -19.07 11.67 -31.54
CA GLN A 223 -20.29 11.81 -32.34
C GLN A 223 -20.00 12.02 -33.84
N PRO A 224 -20.90 11.61 -34.75
CA PRO A 224 -20.85 11.96 -36.16
C PRO A 224 -20.70 13.46 -36.40
N GLY A 225 -19.88 13.83 -37.39
CA GLY A 225 -19.63 15.22 -37.77
C GLY A 225 -18.62 15.96 -36.89
N ASP A 226 -18.12 15.36 -35.81
CA ASP A 226 -17.10 15.97 -34.97
C ASP A 226 -15.77 16.19 -35.73
N VAL A 227 -15.30 17.44 -35.70
CA VAL A 227 -14.05 17.92 -36.31
C VAL A 227 -13.07 18.49 -35.28
N GLU A 228 -13.49 18.67 -34.02
CA GLU A 228 -12.69 19.30 -32.98
C GLU A 228 -11.69 18.30 -32.37
N PHE A 229 -12.07 17.01 -32.27
CA PHE A 229 -11.17 15.96 -31.81
C PHE A 229 -10.42 15.30 -32.97
N ALA A 230 -9.41 16.00 -33.50
CA ALA A 230 -8.49 15.49 -34.50
C ALA A 230 -7.07 15.38 -33.94
N LEU A 231 -6.55 14.16 -33.82
CA LEU A 231 -5.16 13.91 -33.41
C LEU A 231 -4.33 13.57 -34.64
N GLY A 232 -3.35 14.41 -34.96
CA GLY A 232 -2.39 14.15 -36.03
C GLY A 232 -1.48 12.94 -35.73
N PRO A 233 -0.68 12.48 -36.70
CA PRO A 233 0.27 11.39 -36.48
C PRO A 233 1.24 11.71 -35.33
N HIS A 234 1.29 10.83 -34.33
CA HIS A 234 2.15 10.98 -33.16
C HIS A 234 2.58 9.64 -32.57
N VAL A 235 3.56 9.69 -31.65
CA VAL A 235 3.98 8.57 -30.80
C VAL A 235 4.01 9.04 -29.34
N ASP A 236 3.42 8.26 -28.44
CA ASP A 236 3.42 8.53 -26.99
C ASP A 236 4.65 7.94 -26.29
N GLY A 237 4.71 8.08 -24.97
CA GLY A 237 5.75 7.46 -24.14
C GLY A 237 7.07 8.26 -24.15
N GLY A 238 6.98 9.57 -24.30
CA GLY A 238 8.13 10.48 -24.33
C GLY A 238 8.47 10.96 -25.74
N SER A 239 8.97 12.19 -25.81
CA SER A 239 9.40 12.87 -27.03
C SER A 239 10.92 13.03 -27.00
N CYS A 240 11.43 14.11 -26.40
CA CYS A 240 12.85 14.39 -26.21
C CYS A 240 13.57 13.26 -25.46
N GLU A 241 12.88 12.56 -24.56
CA GLU A 241 13.39 11.43 -23.79
C GLU A 241 14.00 10.34 -24.67
N ARG A 242 13.55 10.21 -25.93
CA ARG A 242 14.02 9.21 -26.91
C ARG A 242 15.49 9.41 -27.33
N TRP A 243 15.99 10.64 -27.25
CA TRP A 243 17.39 10.97 -27.53
C TRP A 243 18.23 11.12 -26.26
N GLU A 244 17.61 11.36 -25.10
CA GLU A 244 18.32 11.71 -23.88
C GLU A 244 18.91 10.50 -23.14
N GLU A 245 20.15 10.65 -22.67
CA GLU A 245 20.87 9.65 -21.85
C GLU A 245 20.10 9.30 -20.57
N SER A 246 19.42 10.27 -19.96
CA SER A 246 18.59 10.08 -18.75
C SER A 246 17.20 9.50 -19.03
N GLY A 247 16.77 9.47 -20.30
CA GLY A 247 15.47 8.96 -20.75
C GLY A 247 15.60 7.53 -21.27
N TYR A 248 15.44 7.35 -22.59
CA TYR A 248 15.63 6.06 -23.26
C TYR A 248 17.09 5.60 -23.31
N GLY A 249 18.05 6.52 -23.18
CA GLY A 249 19.47 6.19 -23.12
C GLY A 249 19.88 5.34 -21.91
N LYS A 250 19.13 5.42 -20.79
CA LYS A 250 19.39 4.61 -19.57
C LYS A 250 19.39 3.12 -19.85
N GLY A 251 18.54 2.68 -20.76
CA GLY A 251 18.45 1.29 -21.17
C GLY A 251 19.13 0.98 -22.49
N GLY A 252 19.67 2.00 -23.17
CA GLY A 252 20.29 1.85 -24.48
C GLY A 252 19.33 1.36 -25.57
N VAL A 253 18.03 1.67 -25.45
CA VAL A 253 16.96 1.13 -26.32
C VAL A 253 17.24 1.34 -27.80
N TYR A 254 17.81 2.49 -28.16
CA TYR A 254 18.04 2.91 -29.54
C TYR A 254 19.52 2.96 -29.95
N ASN A 255 20.42 2.38 -29.14
CA ASN A 255 21.87 2.47 -29.38
C ASN A 255 22.28 1.96 -30.76
N GLU A 256 21.70 0.86 -31.23
CA GLU A 256 22.01 0.32 -32.56
C GLU A 256 21.58 1.25 -33.70
N VAL A 257 20.50 2.02 -33.52
CA VAL A 257 20.08 3.04 -34.48
C VAL A 257 21.13 4.15 -34.57
N PHE A 258 21.55 4.71 -33.43
CA PHE A 258 22.55 5.79 -33.39
C PHE A 258 23.98 5.33 -33.78
N ARG A 259 24.25 4.01 -33.79
CA ARG A 259 25.49 3.41 -34.31
C ARG A 259 25.47 3.14 -35.82
N GLY A 260 24.37 3.49 -36.51
CA GLY A 260 24.19 3.24 -37.95
C GLY A 260 23.91 1.77 -38.29
N ASN A 261 23.31 1.03 -37.36
CA ASN A 261 22.97 -0.39 -37.47
C ASN A 261 21.49 -0.62 -37.12
N TRP A 262 20.59 0.20 -37.67
CA TRP A 262 19.16 0.14 -37.36
C TRP A 262 18.54 -1.22 -37.70
N GLU A 263 19.15 -2.01 -38.60
CA GLU A 263 18.73 -3.36 -38.93
C GLU A 263 18.81 -4.33 -37.74
N ALA A 264 19.69 -4.05 -36.77
CA ALA A 264 19.80 -4.81 -35.53
C ALA A 264 18.91 -4.26 -34.40
N TYR A 265 18.25 -3.10 -34.60
CA TYR A 265 17.30 -2.58 -33.64
C TYR A 265 16.08 -3.51 -33.56
N ASN A 266 15.80 -3.98 -32.35
CA ASN A 266 14.73 -4.90 -32.07
C ASN A 266 13.68 -4.23 -31.18
N PRO A 267 12.53 -3.81 -31.73
CA PRO A 267 11.51 -3.11 -30.96
C PRO A 267 10.92 -3.96 -29.84
N TRP A 268 10.95 -5.30 -29.98
CA TRP A 268 10.35 -6.31 -29.11
C TRP A 268 11.22 -6.75 -27.93
N GLU A 269 12.39 -6.14 -27.75
CA GLU A 269 13.27 -6.40 -26.60
C GLU A 269 12.84 -5.53 -25.40
N SER A 270 12.47 -6.18 -24.30
CA SER A 270 11.85 -5.53 -23.14
C SER A 270 12.84 -5.11 -22.06
N SER A 271 13.99 -5.78 -21.91
CA SER A 271 14.90 -5.51 -20.79
C SER A 271 15.51 -4.11 -20.84
N CYS A 272 15.79 -3.62 -22.04
CA CYS A 272 16.27 -2.25 -22.26
C CYS A 272 15.19 -1.20 -21.95
N ARG A 273 13.91 -1.56 -21.87
CA ARG A 273 12.83 -0.61 -21.56
C ARG A 273 12.56 -0.45 -20.06
N LEU A 274 13.00 -1.40 -19.23
CA LEU A 274 12.78 -1.36 -17.78
C LEU A 274 13.39 -0.15 -17.05
N PRO A 275 14.63 0.31 -17.37
CA PRO A 275 15.21 1.48 -16.70
C PRO A 275 14.83 2.82 -17.32
N VAL A 276 14.00 2.82 -18.39
CA VAL A 276 13.63 4.03 -19.13
C VAL A 276 12.80 4.95 -18.27
N VAL A 277 13.06 6.25 -18.38
CA VAL A 277 12.19 7.30 -17.84
C VAL A 277 11.60 8.06 -19.01
N SER A 278 10.34 7.76 -19.33
CA SER A 278 9.57 8.35 -20.44
C SER A 278 8.89 9.67 -20.10
N ASP A 279 8.91 10.07 -18.83
CA ASP A 279 8.35 11.33 -18.34
C ASP A 279 9.43 12.08 -17.55
N LEU A 280 10.48 12.55 -18.24
CA LEU A 280 11.59 13.26 -17.58
C LEU A 280 11.17 14.65 -17.07
N TYR A 281 10.18 15.24 -17.71
CA TYR A 281 9.75 16.62 -17.48
C TYR A 281 8.49 16.73 -16.61
N ASN A 282 7.92 15.59 -16.18
CA ASN A 282 6.67 15.51 -15.41
C ASN A 282 5.52 16.26 -16.12
N GLY A 283 5.41 16.00 -17.42
CA GLY A 283 4.57 16.72 -18.36
C GLY A 283 3.18 16.13 -18.54
N PRO A 284 2.21 16.87 -19.10
CA PRO A 284 0.89 16.33 -19.42
C PRO A 284 0.94 15.12 -20.37
N GLY A 285 1.89 15.08 -21.32
CA GLY A 285 2.11 13.95 -22.22
C GLY A 285 2.92 12.78 -21.63
N GLY A 286 3.39 12.92 -20.39
CA GLY A 286 4.16 11.89 -19.70
C GLY A 286 3.31 10.68 -19.32
N CYS A 287 3.83 9.47 -19.53
CA CYS A 287 3.27 8.26 -18.96
C CYS A 287 4.33 7.58 -18.12
N SER A 288 4.01 7.27 -16.86
CA SER A 288 4.96 6.67 -15.92
C SER A 288 4.87 5.15 -15.83
N MET A 289 3.89 4.52 -16.49
CA MET A 289 3.86 3.07 -16.72
C MET A 289 4.58 2.67 -18.01
N PHE A 290 5.33 1.59 -17.94
CA PHE A 290 5.78 0.89 -19.15
C PHE A 290 4.58 0.15 -19.75
N ARG A 291 4.06 0.71 -20.85
CA ARG A 291 3.03 0.10 -21.71
C ARG A 291 3.75 -0.65 -22.83
N MET A 292 3.58 -1.97 -22.91
CA MET A 292 4.07 -2.75 -24.04
C MET A 292 3.22 -2.48 -25.28
N PHE A 293 1.92 -2.40 -25.08
CA PHE A 293 0.98 -1.97 -26.09
C PHE A 293 0.08 -0.89 -25.53
N GLN A 294 -0.16 0.12 -26.35
CA GLN A 294 -1.41 0.86 -26.23
C GLN A 294 -2.54 0.01 -26.81
N GLY A 295 -3.77 0.32 -26.40
CA GLY A 295 -4.91 -0.44 -26.89
C GLY A 295 -6.23 0.14 -26.44
N TRP A 296 -7.27 -0.25 -27.16
CA TRP A 296 -8.63 0.07 -26.77
C TRP A 296 -9.59 -1.07 -27.08
N LEU A 297 -10.62 -1.16 -26.25
CA LEU A 297 -11.76 -2.05 -26.42
C LEU A 297 -12.88 -1.28 -27.10
N SER A 298 -13.42 -1.82 -28.20
CA SER A 298 -14.51 -1.20 -28.92
C SER A 298 -15.85 -1.35 -28.20
N MET A 299 -16.65 -0.30 -28.22
CA MET A 299 -18.05 -0.29 -27.78
C MET A 299 -19.02 0.06 -28.91
N SER A 300 -18.53 0.22 -30.14
CA SER A 300 -19.31 0.57 -31.33
C SER A 300 -18.78 -0.16 -32.56
N THR A 301 -19.57 -0.18 -33.62
CA THR A 301 -19.09 -0.56 -34.94
C THR A 301 -18.54 0.68 -35.65
N THR A 302 -17.29 0.65 -36.11
CA THR A 302 -16.68 1.77 -36.83
C THR A 302 -15.76 1.28 -37.94
N SER A 303 -15.92 1.87 -39.12
CA SER A 303 -15.11 1.65 -40.31
C SER A 303 -14.14 2.80 -40.61
N ALA A 304 -13.31 2.66 -41.64
CA ALA A 304 -12.41 3.70 -42.12
C ALA A 304 -13.18 5.01 -42.43
N GLY A 305 -12.67 6.14 -41.95
CA GLY A 305 -13.31 7.46 -42.11
C GLY A 305 -14.44 7.74 -41.12
N GLU A 306 -14.81 6.78 -40.27
CA GLU A 306 -15.87 6.92 -39.27
C GLU A 306 -15.30 7.29 -37.89
N GLY A 307 -14.31 8.19 -37.84
CA GLY A 307 -13.77 8.68 -36.58
C GLY A 307 -12.84 7.68 -35.87
N THR A 308 -12.31 6.69 -36.59
CA THR A 308 -11.57 5.56 -36.01
C THR A 308 -10.05 5.83 -35.91
N LEU A 309 -9.29 4.82 -35.47
CA LEU A 309 -7.84 4.86 -35.34
C LEU A 309 -7.16 4.65 -36.70
N MET A 310 -6.14 5.46 -36.96
CA MET A 310 -5.14 5.22 -38.00
C MET A 310 -3.80 4.88 -37.36
N VAL A 311 -3.04 4.00 -38.00
CA VAL A 311 -1.70 3.58 -37.55
C VAL A 311 -0.73 3.61 -38.73
N ASN A 312 0.56 3.77 -38.45
CA ASN A 312 1.63 3.61 -39.42
C ASN A 312 2.28 2.24 -39.24
N PRO A 313 1.99 1.25 -40.11
CA PRO A 313 2.41 -0.14 -39.90
C PRO A 313 3.84 -0.40 -40.42
N LEU A 314 4.76 0.52 -40.12
CA LEU A 314 6.20 0.51 -40.43
C LEU A 314 7.06 0.36 -39.16
N LEU A 315 6.59 -0.41 -38.17
CA LEU A 315 7.29 -0.59 -36.88
C LEU A 315 8.79 -0.89 -37.08
N GLY A 316 9.64 -0.30 -36.22
CA GLY A 316 11.10 -0.43 -36.33
C GLY A 316 11.70 0.54 -37.33
N LYS A 317 11.25 0.51 -38.59
CA LYS A 317 11.73 1.41 -39.65
C LYS A 317 11.33 2.85 -39.42
N ALA A 318 10.05 3.09 -39.12
CA ALA A 318 9.56 4.42 -38.80
C ALA A 318 10.21 4.94 -37.50
N THR A 319 10.42 4.09 -36.50
CA THR A 319 11.14 4.45 -35.27
C THR A 319 12.58 4.87 -35.58
N ALA A 320 13.33 4.06 -36.34
CA ALA A 320 14.70 4.40 -36.75
C ALA A 320 14.74 5.68 -37.57
N TYR A 321 13.78 5.89 -38.47
CA TYR A 321 13.67 7.10 -39.26
C TYR A 321 13.45 8.33 -38.38
N CYS A 322 12.49 8.28 -37.44
CA CYS A 322 12.22 9.39 -36.54
C CYS A 322 13.46 9.77 -35.73
N LEU A 323 14.21 8.77 -35.24
CA LEU A 323 15.41 9.00 -34.44
C LEU A 323 16.57 9.58 -35.25
N LEU A 324 16.75 9.13 -36.51
CA LEU A 324 17.81 9.60 -37.40
C LEU A 324 17.46 10.90 -38.12
N ARG A 325 16.18 11.18 -38.38
CA ARG A 325 15.72 12.34 -39.16
C ARG A 325 16.28 13.68 -38.67
N PRO A 326 16.42 13.96 -37.36
CA PRO A 326 17.05 15.18 -36.86
C PRO A 326 18.49 15.40 -37.32
N PHE A 327 19.22 14.35 -37.73
CA PHE A 327 20.63 14.43 -38.11
C PHE A 327 20.85 14.80 -39.58
N PHE A 328 19.80 14.77 -40.40
CA PHE A 328 19.90 14.94 -41.85
C PHE A 328 19.20 16.20 -42.32
N GLN A 329 19.82 16.88 -43.29
CA GLN A 329 19.27 18.04 -43.98
C GLN A 329 19.23 17.79 -45.50
N PRO A 330 18.25 18.37 -46.23
CA PRO A 330 18.24 18.29 -47.68
C PRO A 330 19.35 19.18 -48.27
N ARG A 331 20.06 18.67 -49.27
CA ARG A 331 21.03 19.40 -50.08
C ARG A 331 20.36 20.42 -51.01
N ARG A 332 19.14 20.11 -51.46
CA ARG A 332 18.29 20.97 -52.29
C ARG A 332 16.87 20.95 -51.73
N GLY A 333 16.26 22.12 -51.64
CA GLY A 333 14.91 22.29 -51.10
C GLY A 333 13.82 21.65 -51.97
N PRO A 334 12.57 21.55 -51.46
CA PRO A 334 11.45 20.95 -52.19
C PRO A 334 11.14 21.63 -53.53
N THR A 335 11.41 22.94 -53.64
CA THR A 335 11.20 23.73 -54.87
C THR A 335 12.38 23.65 -55.84
N GLU A 336 13.55 23.20 -55.39
CA GLU A 336 14.79 23.14 -56.18
C GLU A 336 15.06 21.74 -56.76
N ALA A 337 14.49 20.70 -56.16
CA ALA A 337 14.58 19.34 -56.65
C ALA A 337 13.48 19.06 -57.70
N LEU A 338 13.87 18.65 -58.90
CA LEU A 338 12.93 18.28 -59.98
C LEU A 338 12.14 16.99 -59.63
N GLY A 339 10.81 17.06 -59.70
CA GLY A 339 9.92 15.89 -59.56
C GLY A 339 10.05 15.17 -58.21
N SER A 340 10.14 13.83 -58.22
CA SER A 340 10.34 13.01 -57.01
C SER A 340 11.77 13.08 -56.43
N GLY A 341 12.67 13.87 -57.04
CA GLY A 341 14.08 13.95 -56.66
C GLY A 341 14.34 14.53 -55.26
N PHE A 342 13.36 15.22 -54.65
CA PHE A 342 13.50 15.76 -53.29
C PHE A 342 13.69 14.66 -52.24
N LEU A 343 12.97 13.55 -52.40
CA LEU A 343 12.99 12.38 -51.49
C LEU A 343 14.08 11.38 -51.85
N ASP A 344 14.90 11.66 -52.88
CA ASP A 344 16.04 10.82 -53.23
C ASP A 344 17.04 10.81 -52.06
N SER A 345 17.57 9.64 -51.71
CA SER A 345 18.49 9.52 -50.58
C SER A 345 19.77 10.32 -50.83
N ASN A 346 20.17 10.49 -52.10
CA ASN A 346 21.31 11.32 -52.50
C ASN A 346 21.08 12.83 -52.28
N ASN A 347 19.83 13.27 -52.12
CA ASN A 347 19.51 14.65 -51.81
C ASN A 347 19.63 14.97 -50.31
N TRP A 348 20.01 14.01 -49.46
CA TRP A 348 20.12 14.23 -48.01
C TRP A 348 21.54 13.96 -47.53
N SER A 349 22.04 14.82 -46.64
CA SER A 349 23.34 14.67 -46.00
C SER A 349 23.21 14.91 -44.50
N LEU A 350 24.19 14.44 -43.72
CA LEU A 350 24.32 14.85 -42.33
C LEU A 350 24.40 16.38 -42.26
N GLU A 351 23.83 16.98 -41.22
CA GLU A 351 23.93 18.41 -40.97
C GLU A 351 25.40 18.86 -40.92
N ASP A 352 25.75 19.92 -41.64
CA ASP A 352 27.09 20.51 -41.59
C ASP A 352 27.33 21.20 -40.22
N GLU A 353 26.29 21.86 -39.69
CA GLU A 353 26.26 22.41 -38.34
C GLU A 353 25.12 21.77 -37.54
N THR A 354 25.46 21.03 -36.46
CA THR A 354 24.44 20.34 -35.65
C THR A 354 23.53 21.33 -34.94
N THR A 355 22.22 21.28 -35.25
CA THR A 355 21.19 22.12 -34.63
C THR A 355 20.58 21.45 -33.40
N SER A 356 19.87 22.21 -32.54
CA SER A 356 19.12 21.65 -31.41
C SER A 356 17.74 21.08 -31.78
N VAL A 357 17.36 21.12 -33.07
CA VAL A 357 16.04 20.69 -33.54
C VAL A 357 15.95 19.17 -33.56
N LEU A 358 14.90 18.62 -32.94
CA LEU A 358 14.59 17.18 -32.89
C LEU A 358 13.31 16.81 -33.68
N GLN A 359 12.89 17.66 -34.62
CA GLN A 359 11.84 17.38 -35.61
C GLN A 359 10.51 16.88 -34.98
N GLY A 360 9.77 17.78 -34.33
CA GLY A 360 8.47 17.49 -33.71
C GLY A 360 8.53 17.01 -32.25
N ALA A 361 9.73 16.86 -31.69
CA ALA A 361 9.90 16.60 -30.26
C ALA A 361 9.80 17.90 -29.45
N VAL A 362 8.91 17.91 -28.46
CA VAL A 362 8.72 19.01 -27.50
C VAL A 362 8.71 18.43 -26.09
N PRO A 363 9.56 18.90 -25.15
CA PRO A 363 9.57 18.40 -23.78
C PRO A 363 8.18 18.44 -23.16
N SER A 364 7.80 17.39 -22.42
CA SER A 364 6.47 17.25 -21.76
C SER A 364 5.29 16.87 -22.66
N ASN A 365 5.51 16.68 -23.96
CA ASN A 365 4.48 16.39 -24.96
C ASN A 365 4.76 15.07 -25.71
N CYS A 366 3.78 14.60 -26.49
CA CYS A 366 4.00 13.49 -27.43
C CYS A 366 4.97 13.89 -28.56
N GLN A 367 5.59 12.89 -29.21
CA GLN A 367 6.35 13.12 -30.45
C GLN A 367 5.36 13.32 -31.61
N GLU A 368 5.26 14.52 -32.18
CA GLU A 368 4.42 14.79 -33.34
C GLU A 368 5.14 14.49 -34.66
N LEU A 369 4.40 14.02 -35.65
CA LEU A 369 4.87 13.75 -37.01
C LEU A 369 3.93 14.35 -38.04
N ASN A 370 4.50 14.92 -39.10
CA ASN A 370 3.76 15.48 -40.21
C ASN A 370 4.60 15.39 -41.50
N ALA A 371 3.96 15.59 -42.65
CA ALA A 371 4.59 15.44 -43.97
C ALA A 371 5.73 16.45 -44.20
N ALA A 372 5.72 17.63 -43.56
CA ALA A 372 6.77 18.62 -43.72
C ALA A 372 8.06 18.22 -43.00
N LEU A 373 7.93 17.75 -41.75
CA LEU A 373 9.07 17.33 -40.93
C LEU A 373 9.57 15.92 -41.31
N HIS A 374 8.66 15.03 -41.73
CA HIS A 374 8.91 13.60 -41.95
C HIS A 374 8.48 13.12 -43.36
N PRO A 375 8.98 13.75 -44.43
CA PRO A 375 8.43 13.54 -45.78
C PRO A 375 8.65 12.12 -46.33
N HIS A 376 9.70 11.42 -45.88
CA HIS A 376 9.98 10.05 -46.34
C HIS A 376 9.07 8.99 -45.73
N LEU A 377 8.30 9.31 -44.70
CA LEU A 377 7.30 8.36 -44.16
C LEU A 377 6.08 8.24 -45.07
N GLY A 378 5.88 9.19 -45.99
CA GLY A 378 4.72 9.20 -46.88
C GLY A 378 3.41 9.10 -46.10
N LEU A 379 3.26 9.89 -45.03
CA LEU A 379 2.17 9.72 -44.05
C LEU A 379 0.77 9.74 -44.68
N GLU A 380 0.59 10.44 -45.79
CA GLU A 380 -0.67 10.43 -46.56
C GLU A 380 -1.01 9.06 -47.15
N ASP A 381 0.00 8.28 -47.54
CA ASP A 381 -0.15 6.94 -48.11
C ASP A 381 -0.03 5.82 -47.05
N THR A 382 0.64 6.08 -45.92
CA THR A 382 0.98 5.04 -44.95
C THR A 382 0.19 5.07 -43.65
N MET A 383 -0.46 6.20 -43.31
CA MET A 383 -1.42 6.22 -42.21
C MET A 383 -2.66 5.42 -42.61
N THR A 384 -2.75 4.21 -42.08
CA THR A 384 -3.72 3.20 -42.48
C THR A 384 -4.79 3.08 -41.40
N HIS A 385 -6.06 3.16 -41.79
CA HIS A 385 -7.17 2.87 -40.88
C HIS A 385 -7.10 1.42 -40.42
N VAL A 386 -7.40 1.18 -39.14
CA VAL A 386 -7.68 -0.17 -38.67
C VAL A 386 -8.86 -0.78 -39.44
N PRO A 387 -8.91 -2.11 -39.63
CA PRO A 387 -10.08 -2.77 -40.20
C PRO A 387 -11.36 -2.43 -39.44
N GLU A 388 -12.53 -2.67 -40.04
CA GLU A 388 -13.81 -2.52 -39.34
C GLU A 388 -13.76 -3.26 -37.99
N VAL A 389 -14.02 -2.49 -36.93
CA VAL A 389 -14.11 -3.02 -35.57
C VAL A 389 -15.56 -3.07 -35.14
N ARG A 390 -15.90 -4.06 -34.31
CA ARG A 390 -17.23 -4.27 -33.73
C ARG A 390 -17.17 -4.17 -32.21
N PRO A 391 -18.29 -3.92 -31.50
CA PRO A 391 -18.28 -3.91 -30.04
C PRO A 391 -17.71 -5.22 -29.49
N GLY A 392 -16.73 -5.11 -28.58
CA GLY A 392 -16.03 -6.25 -27.99
C GLY A 392 -14.73 -6.66 -28.70
N ASP A 393 -14.43 -6.09 -29.87
CA ASP A 393 -13.12 -6.20 -30.51
C ASP A 393 -12.07 -5.36 -29.76
N TYR A 394 -10.82 -5.83 -29.76
CA TYR A 394 -9.69 -5.16 -29.09
C TYR A 394 -8.57 -4.89 -30.09
N VAL A 395 -8.20 -3.62 -30.24
CA VAL A 395 -7.08 -3.18 -31.08
C VAL A 395 -5.90 -2.85 -30.18
N ALA A 396 -4.71 -3.36 -30.52
CA ALA A 396 -3.48 -3.08 -29.80
C ALA A 396 -2.37 -2.67 -30.76
N TRP A 397 -1.58 -1.65 -30.38
CA TRP A 397 -0.39 -1.23 -31.12
C TRP A 397 0.80 -1.05 -30.18
N HIS A 398 1.97 -1.41 -30.68
CA HIS A 398 3.25 -1.31 -29.98
C HIS A 398 3.49 0.13 -29.55
N CYS A 399 4.13 0.33 -28.39
CA CYS A 399 4.37 1.67 -27.81
C CYS A 399 5.27 2.62 -28.63
N ASP A 400 5.79 2.18 -29.76
CA ASP A 400 6.61 2.99 -30.70
C ASP A 400 5.92 3.16 -32.06
N THR A 401 4.68 2.65 -32.21
CA THR A 401 3.90 2.77 -33.45
C THR A 401 3.30 4.16 -33.55
N ILE A 402 3.52 4.83 -34.69
CA ILE A 402 2.88 6.11 -34.99
C ILE A 402 1.39 5.86 -35.22
N HIS A 403 0.56 6.71 -34.64
CA HIS A 403 -0.88 6.60 -34.74
C HIS A 403 -1.55 7.97 -34.75
N ALA A 404 -2.79 8.01 -35.21
CA ALA A 404 -3.60 9.22 -35.38
C ALA A 404 -5.09 8.86 -35.27
N VAL A 405 -5.94 9.87 -35.18
CA VAL A 405 -7.39 9.71 -35.25
C VAL A 405 -7.90 10.48 -36.47
N ASP A 406 -8.91 9.94 -37.15
CA ASP A 406 -9.59 10.61 -38.25
C ASP A 406 -9.88 12.08 -37.95
N LYS A 407 -9.54 12.98 -38.89
CA LYS A 407 -9.80 14.40 -38.72
C LYS A 407 -11.30 14.71 -38.60
N THR A 408 -12.13 13.95 -39.29
CA THR A 408 -13.59 14.11 -39.29
C THR A 408 -14.24 12.74 -39.14
N HIS A 409 -15.28 12.66 -38.31
CA HIS A 409 -16.12 11.48 -38.22
C HIS A 409 -17.23 11.55 -39.28
N ALA A 410 -17.06 10.88 -40.42
CA ALA A 410 -18.03 10.88 -41.53
C ALA A 410 -19.08 9.75 -41.45
N GLY A 411 -19.17 9.07 -40.30
CA GLY A 411 -20.09 7.95 -40.08
C GLY A 411 -21.49 8.41 -39.70
N LYS A 412 -22.37 7.44 -39.40
CA LYS A 412 -23.77 7.70 -38.99
C LYS A 412 -24.04 7.48 -37.51
N GLU A 413 -23.24 6.65 -36.87
CA GLU A 413 -23.33 6.28 -35.45
C GLU A 413 -22.05 6.71 -34.73
N ASP A 414 -22.07 6.76 -33.40
CA ASP A 414 -20.93 7.21 -32.60
C ASP A 414 -19.75 6.21 -32.58
N SER A 415 -18.53 6.74 -32.58
CA SER A 415 -17.28 6.01 -32.39
C SER A 415 -16.87 5.97 -30.92
N SER A 416 -17.16 4.85 -30.26
CA SER A 416 -17.03 4.64 -28.83
C SER A 416 -15.96 3.58 -28.48
N VAL A 417 -14.99 3.95 -27.64
CA VAL A 417 -13.90 3.07 -27.20
C VAL A 417 -13.51 3.32 -25.74
N MET A 418 -13.02 2.29 -25.05
CA MET A 418 -12.34 2.43 -23.75
C MET A 418 -10.83 2.24 -23.93
N TYR A 419 -10.02 3.17 -23.43
CA TYR A 419 -8.57 3.04 -23.46
C TYR A 419 -8.12 2.05 -22.36
N ILE A 420 -7.54 0.94 -22.79
CA ILE A 420 -7.08 -0.14 -21.92
C ILE A 420 -5.78 -0.68 -22.53
N PRO A 421 -4.60 -0.19 -22.12
CA PRO A 421 -3.32 -0.67 -22.64
C PRO A 421 -2.96 -2.06 -22.08
N ALA A 422 -1.98 -2.73 -22.68
CA ALA A 422 -1.36 -3.93 -22.13
C ALA A 422 -0.04 -3.56 -21.42
N CYS A 423 -0.06 -3.66 -20.09
CA CYS A 423 1.08 -3.32 -19.23
C CYS A 423 1.58 -4.58 -18.51
N PRO A 424 2.88 -4.93 -18.59
CA PRO A 424 3.43 -6.07 -17.86
C PRO A 424 3.63 -5.73 -16.39
N LEU A 425 3.68 -6.73 -15.52
CA LEU A 425 4.13 -6.53 -14.15
C LEU A 425 5.65 -6.29 -14.15
N THR A 426 6.05 -5.13 -13.65
CA THR A 426 7.45 -4.72 -13.40
C THR A 426 7.49 -4.00 -12.06
N GLU A 427 8.70 -3.77 -11.53
CA GLU A 427 8.85 -2.98 -10.29
C GLU A 427 8.28 -1.56 -10.42
N ALA A 428 8.58 -0.86 -11.53
CA ALA A 428 8.06 0.47 -11.79
C ALA A 428 6.53 0.49 -11.93
N ASN A 429 5.97 -0.49 -12.64
CA ASN A 429 4.53 -0.61 -12.82
C ASN A 429 3.82 -0.98 -11.50
N ALA A 430 4.43 -1.79 -10.64
CA ALA A 430 3.92 -2.07 -9.29
C ALA A 430 3.94 -0.82 -8.39
N ALA A 431 5.01 -0.02 -8.46
CA ALA A 431 5.09 1.26 -7.76
C ALA A 431 4.02 2.26 -8.25
N TYR A 432 3.73 2.26 -9.56
CA TYR A 432 2.61 3.03 -10.10
C TYR A 432 1.25 2.53 -9.57
N LEU A 433 1.04 1.21 -9.52
CA LEU A 433 -0.20 0.62 -9.01
C LEU A 433 -0.51 1.04 -7.57
N VAL A 434 0.50 1.23 -6.71
CA VAL A 434 0.29 1.75 -5.33
C VAL A 434 -0.46 3.08 -5.36
N ARG A 435 0.03 4.03 -6.16
CA ARG A 435 -0.57 5.37 -6.28
C ARG A 435 -1.92 5.32 -7.02
N GLN A 436 -2.04 4.48 -8.03
CA GLN A 436 -3.31 4.27 -8.74
C GLN A 436 -4.38 3.67 -7.81
N ARG A 437 -4.01 2.76 -6.92
CA ARG A 437 -4.91 2.15 -5.94
C ARG A 437 -5.46 3.19 -4.97
N GLU A 438 -4.62 4.10 -4.48
CA GLU A 438 -5.05 5.24 -3.68
C GLU A 438 -6.05 6.12 -4.45
N ALA A 439 -5.75 6.46 -5.70
CA ALA A 439 -6.66 7.22 -6.56
C ALA A 439 -8.00 6.50 -6.79
N PHE A 440 -7.98 5.17 -6.97
CA PHE A 440 -9.21 4.37 -7.05
C PHE A 440 -10.00 4.39 -5.74
N PHE A 441 -9.36 4.39 -4.58
CA PHE A 441 -10.07 4.45 -3.30
C PHE A 441 -10.77 5.81 -3.13
N GLU A 442 -10.04 6.88 -3.41
CA GLU A 442 -10.52 8.25 -3.27
C GLU A 442 -11.46 8.68 -4.41
N GLY A 443 -11.39 8.01 -5.55
CA GLY A 443 -12.13 8.37 -6.76
C GLY A 443 -11.54 9.53 -7.53
N THR A 444 -10.29 9.88 -7.26
CA THR A 444 -9.57 10.95 -7.98
C THR A 444 -8.96 10.42 -9.29
N PRO A 445 -8.55 11.29 -10.22
CA PRO A 445 -7.82 10.86 -11.43
C PRO A 445 -6.55 10.07 -11.09
N GLY A 446 -6.13 9.19 -12.01
CA GLY A 446 -4.90 8.41 -11.85
C GLY A 446 -3.64 9.30 -11.83
N PRO A 447 -2.49 8.79 -11.34
CA PRO A 447 -1.27 9.60 -11.12
C PRO A 447 -0.71 10.30 -12.36
N ASP A 448 -0.93 9.75 -13.56
CA ASP A 448 -0.46 10.33 -14.82
C ASP A 448 -1.38 11.44 -15.37
N PHE A 449 -2.56 11.61 -14.78
CA PHE A 449 -3.58 12.53 -15.26
C PHE A 449 -3.62 13.81 -14.41
N PRO A 450 -4.16 14.91 -14.97
CA PRO A 450 -4.31 16.16 -14.22
C PRO A 450 -5.06 15.97 -12.90
N SER A 451 -4.50 16.53 -11.83
CA SER A 451 -5.09 16.42 -10.50
C SER A 451 -6.47 17.08 -10.42
N GLY A 452 -7.35 16.54 -9.57
CA GLY A 452 -8.69 17.07 -9.37
C GLY A 452 -9.59 16.13 -8.57
N VAL A 453 -10.84 16.53 -8.38
CA VAL A 453 -11.83 15.73 -7.63
C VAL A 453 -12.25 14.44 -8.35
N GLY A 454 -12.03 14.36 -9.67
CA GLY A 454 -12.39 13.19 -10.49
C GLY A 454 -13.83 12.74 -10.27
N GLU A 455 -13.98 11.47 -9.93
CA GLU A 455 -15.24 10.78 -9.66
C GLU A 455 -15.48 10.57 -8.15
N SER A 456 -14.73 11.26 -7.27
CA SER A 456 -14.85 11.13 -5.81
C SER A 456 -16.26 11.41 -5.28
N GLN A 457 -17.02 12.23 -6.01
CA GLN A 457 -18.40 12.61 -5.70
C GLN A 457 -19.44 11.93 -6.60
N HIS A 458 -19.02 11.06 -7.52
CA HIS A 458 -19.95 10.42 -8.44
C HIS A 458 -20.79 9.34 -7.75
N LEU A 459 -22.08 9.33 -8.05
CA LEU A 459 -23.02 8.30 -7.64
C LEU A 459 -22.86 7.07 -8.54
N GLY A 460 -22.91 5.88 -7.92
CA GLY A 460 -22.82 4.60 -8.64
C GLY A 460 -21.40 4.15 -8.99
N ARG A 461 -20.35 4.83 -8.52
CA ARG A 461 -18.95 4.40 -8.66
C ARG A 461 -18.71 3.08 -7.91
N LEU A 462 -18.01 2.13 -8.54
CA LEU A 462 -17.68 0.86 -7.86
C LEU A 462 -16.64 1.09 -6.75
N THR A 463 -16.90 0.49 -5.59
CA THR A 463 -15.99 0.56 -4.44
C THR A 463 -14.96 -0.58 -4.47
N PRO A 464 -13.83 -0.43 -3.76
CA PRO A 464 -12.87 -1.51 -3.58
C PRO A 464 -13.50 -2.78 -3.00
N ASP A 465 -14.40 -2.63 -2.01
CA ASP A 465 -15.12 -3.75 -1.40
C ASP A 465 -15.96 -4.51 -2.43
N PHE A 466 -16.64 -3.79 -3.33
CA PHE A 466 -17.39 -4.42 -4.41
C PHE A 466 -16.47 -5.26 -5.30
N VAL A 467 -15.33 -4.70 -5.71
CA VAL A 467 -14.35 -5.39 -6.56
C VAL A 467 -13.82 -6.65 -5.85
N MET A 468 -13.40 -6.54 -4.59
CA MET A 468 -12.87 -7.68 -3.82
C MET A 468 -13.89 -8.80 -3.62
N GLN A 469 -15.18 -8.48 -3.53
CA GLN A 469 -16.26 -9.46 -3.30
C GLN A 469 -16.82 -10.09 -4.58
N ASN A 470 -16.79 -9.38 -5.72
CA ASN A 470 -17.55 -9.76 -6.91
C ASN A 470 -16.71 -9.95 -8.18
N ILE A 471 -15.45 -9.50 -8.18
CA ILE A 471 -14.56 -9.60 -9.33
C ILE A 471 -13.52 -10.70 -9.12
N ASP A 472 -13.11 -11.35 -10.21
CA ASP A 472 -12.16 -12.46 -10.22
C ASP A 472 -10.79 -12.08 -9.59
N ILE A 473 -10.14 -13.06 -8.97
CA ILE A 473 -8.89 -12.86 -8.23
C ILE A 473 -7.75 -12.34 -9.12
N GLU A 474 -7.67 -12.74 -10.39
CA GLU A 474 -6.63 -12.27 -11.31
C GLU A 474 -6.86 -10.80 -11.69
N ALA A 475 -8.11 -10.38 -11.82
CA ALA A 475 -8.45 -8.98 -12.02
C ALA A 475 -8.15 -8.13 -10.76
N GLN A 476 -8.42 -8.65 -9.57
CA GLN A 476 -8.04 -7.98 -8.32
C GLN A 476 -6.51 -7.80 -8.22
N ARG A 477 -5.74 -8.82 -8.62
CA ARG A 477 -4.27 -8.74 -8.71
C ARG A 477 -3.82 -7.73 -9.76
N ALA A 478 -4.41 -7.72 -10.96
CA ALA A 478 -4.12 -6.73 -12.00
C ALA A 478 -4.34 -5.29 -11.51
N MET A 479 -5.34 -5.08 -10.63
CA MET A 479 -5.63 -3.79 -10.00
C MET A 479 -4.80 -3.49 -8.74
N GLY A 480 -3.92 -4.39 -8.30
CA GLY A 480 -3.10 -4.22 -7.10
C GLY A 480 -3.87 -4.30 -5.78
N LEU A 481 -5.08 -4.89 -5.79
CA LEU A 481 -5.96 -5.02 -4.63
C LEU A 481 -5.70 -6.30 -3.82
N THR A 482 -5.13 -7.31 -4.48
CA THR A 482 -4.82 -8.60 -3.85
C THR A 482 -3.41 -9.06 -4.18
N ARG A 483 -2.80 -9.79 -3.25
CA ARG A 483 -1.45 -10.37 -3.36
C ARG A 483 -1.30 -11.25 -4.61
N TYR A 484 -0.18 -11.09 -5.31
CA TYR A 484 0.25 -11.98 -6.37
C TYR A 484 0.75 -13.32 -5.82
N ASP A 485 0.43 -14.42 -6.48
CA ASP A 485 0.89 -15.76 -6.09
C ASP A 485 2.31 -16.05 -6.61
N ALA A 486 3.33 -15.61 -5.87
CA ALA A 486 4.72 -15.94 -6.19
C ALA A 486 5.05 -17.44 -6.04
N GLY A 487 4.18 -18.23 -5.43
CA GLY A 487 4.28 -19.69 -5.30
C GLY A 487 3.71 -20.46 -6.49
N GLN A 488 3.10 -19.78 -7.46
CA GLN A 488 2.48 -20.40 -8.62
C GLN A 488 3.47 -21.29 -9.39
N LYS A 489 3.01 -22.49 -9.76
CA LYS A 489 3.79 -23.43 -10.56
C LYS A 489 3.98 -22.91 -11.98
N GLY A 490 5.18 -23.11 -12.54
CA GLY A 490 5.50 -22.74 -13.91
C GLY A 490 6.05 -21.32 -14.09
N LEU A 491 6.17 -20.54 -13.02
CA LEU A 491 6.84 -19.23 -13.06
C LEU A 491 8.33 -19.39 -13.34
N LEU A 492 8.86 -18.53 -14.23
CA LEU A 492 10.30 -18.33 -14.32
C LEU A 492 10.82 -17.67 -13.03
N GLU A 493 12.07 -17.92 -12.66
CA GLU A 493 12.65 -17.35 -11.43
C GLU A 493 12.56 -15.82 -11.40
N ARG A 494 12.81 -15.15 -12.54
CA ARG A 494 12.63 -13.69 -12.68
C ARG A 494 11.20 -13.23 -12.45
N GLU A 495 10.20 -14.03 -12.84
CA GLU A 495 8.79 -13.69 -12.64
C GLU A 495 8.42 -13.82 -11.18
N ARG A 496 8.78 -14.94 -10.53
CA ARG A 496 8.62 -15.13 -9.07
C ARG A 496 9.18 -13.95 -8.30
N GLN A 497 10.42 -13.58 -8.62
CA GLN A 497 11.13 -12.46 -8.06
C GLN A 497 10.45 -11.10 -8.30
N THR A 498 9.81 -10.93 -9.46
CA THR A 498 9.03 -9.73 -9.79
C THR A 498 7.73 -9.69 -9.00
N LEU A 499 7.03 -10.82 -8.85
CA LEU A 499 5.80 -10.93 -8.06
C LEU A 499 6.05 -10.67 -6.57
N GLN A 500 7.13 -11.22 -6.00
CA GLN A 500 7.56 -10.93 -4.62
C GLN A 500 7.81 -9.44 -4.43
N ARG A 501 8.62 -8.85 -5.31
CA ARG A 501 8.91 -7.42 -5.23
C ARG A 501 7.66 -6.55 -5.38
N ALA A 502 6.73 -6.94 -6.24
CA ALA A 502 5.46 -6.26 -6.39
C ALA A 502 4.60 -6.37 -5.11
N ASN A 503 4.56 -7.54 -4.46
CA ASN A 503 3.85 -7.72 -3.19
C ASN A 503 4.43 -6.88 -2.06
N GLU A 504 5.76 -6.79 -1.95
CA GLU A 504 6.43 -5.88 -1.02
C GLU A 504 6.01 -4.43 -1.26
N LEU A 505 6.10 -3.95 -2.51
CA LEU A 505 5.73 -2.58 -2.87
C LEU A 505 4.25 -2.27 -2.62
N LEU A 506 3.37 -3.23 -2.88
CA LEU A 506 1.93 -3.09 -2.67
C LEU A 506 1.50 -3.23 -1.20
N GLY A 507 2.45 -3.55 -0.30
CA GLY A 507 2.23 -3.70 1.14
C GLY A 507 1.64 -5.06 1.55
N PHE A 508 1.70 -6.07 0.68
CA PHE A 508 1.16 -7.41 0.95
C PHE A 508 2.12 -8.34 1.70
N ASP A 509 3.43 -8.08 1.64
CA ASP A 509 4.46 -8.87 2.34
C ASP A 509 4.86 -8.24 3.69
N SER A 510 3.91 -7.56 4.35
CA SER A 510 4.10 -7.09 5.73
C SER A 510 4.06 -8.31 6.67
N ASP A 511 5.21 -8.97 6.86
CA ASP A 511 5.50 -9.89 7.97
C ASP A 511 5.53 -9.15 9.32
N PHE A 512 4.90 -7.97 9.44
CA PHE A 512 5.00 -7.10 10.59
C PHE A 512 4.54 -7.80 11.87
N PHE A 513 3.47 -8.58 11.82
CA PHE A 513 3.04 -9.36 12.98
C PHE A 513 4.08 -10.42 13.35
N GLN A 514 4.67 -11.11 12.37
CA GLN A 514 5.75 -12.07 12.62
C GLN A 514 6.97 -11.38 13.24
N ARG A 515 7.44 -10.26 12.68
CA ARG A 515 8.53 -9.45 13.24
C ARG A 515 8.21 -8.96 14.66
N MET A 516 6.98 -8.50 14.90
CA MET A 516 6.51 -8.11 16.22
C MET A 516 6.55 -9.27 17.22
N VAL A 517 6.22 -10.49 16.78
CA VAL A 517 6.33 -11.71 17.60
C VAL A 517 7.78 -12.06 17.88
N GLU A 518 8.65 -12.03 16.88
CA GLU A 518 10.08 -12.34 16.99
C GLU A 518 10.85 -11.35 17.87
N GLU A 519 10.45 -10.07 17.85
CA GLU A 519 11.08 -9.00 18.63
C GLU A 519 10.38 -8.72 19.98
N SER A 520 9.25 -9.39 20.27
CA SER A 520 8.59 -9.26 21.57
C SER A 520 9.36 -9.99 22.68
N VAL A 521 9.43 -9.35 23.84
CA VAL A 521 10.29 -9.79 24.96
C VAL A 521 9.66 -10.98 25.67
N HIS A 522 10.41 -12.06 25.85
CA HIS A 522 9.98 -13.19 26.67
C HIS A 522 10.38 -13.00 28.14
N MET A 523 9.53 -13.42 29.08
CA MET A 523 9.77 -13.24 30.53
C MET A 523 11.03 -13.95 31.06
N ARG A 524 11.57 -14.93 30.34
CA ARG A 524 12.80 -15.67 30.68
C ARG A 524 13.95 -15.38 29.71
N SER A 525 13.89 -14.24 29.03
CA SER A 525 14.90 -13.80 28.06
C SER A 525 16.14 -13.20 28.74
N GLU A 526 17.25 -13.12 28.01
CA GLU A 526 18.48 -12.49 28.50
C GLU A 526 18.32 -10.97 28.64
N GLU A 527 17.43 -10.35 27.86
CA GLU A 527 17.08 -8.93 27.96
C GLU A 527 16.46 -8.60 29.33
N ILE A 528 15.47 -9.39 29.77
CA ILE A 528 14.88 -9.23 31.12
C ILE A 528 15.91 -9.51 32.21
N LYS A 529 16.76 -10.52 32.03
CA LYS A 529 17.83 -10.85 32.97
C LYS A 529 18.86 -9.72 33.08
N ALA A 530 19.19 -9.04 31.99
CA ALA A 530 20.07 -7.88 32.00
C ALA A 530 19.48 -6.73 32.83
N ILE A 531 18.19 -6.42 32.64
CA ILE A 531 17.49 -5.39 33.43
C ILE A 531 17.46 -5.77 34.92
N ARG A 532 17.18 -7.05 35.23
CA ARG A 532 17.19 -7.57 36.61
C ARG A 532 18.56 -7.43 37.27
N ASN A 533 19.62 -7.77 36.55
CA ASN A 533 20.99 -7.62 37.05
C ASN A 533 21.35 -6.14 37.27
N ALA A 534 20.94 -5.25 36.37
CA ALA A 534 21.16 -3.81 36.52
C ALA A 534 20.42 -3.26 37.76
N ALA A 535 19.16 -3.64 37.95
CA ALA A 535 18.38 -3.29 39.14
C ALA A 535 19.08 -3.75 40.44
N LYS A 536 19.54 -5.00 40.47
CA LYS A 536 20.28 -5.57 41.59
C LYS A 536 21.60 -4.85 41.87
N ASN A 537 22.40 -4.58 40.84
CA ASN A 537 23.71 -3.97 40.98
C ASN A 537 23.64 -2.51 41.44
N THR A 538 22.56 -1.81 41.07
CA THR A 538 22.35 -0.40 41.42
C THR A 538 21.49 -0.21 42.67
N GLY A 539 20.87 -1.29 43.18
CA GLY A 539 19.92 -1.22 44.29
C GLY A 539 18.64 -0.44 43.94
N MET A 540 18.26 -0.40 42.66
CA MET A 540 17.11 0.36 42.18
C MET A 540 15.89 -0.53 41.95
N VAL A 541 14.71 0.02 42.21
CA VAL A 541 13.45 -0.54 41.72
C VAL A 541 13.22 -0.05 40.29
N VAL A 542 12.93 -0.97 39.37
CA VAL A 542 12.73 -0.66 37.94
C VAL A 542 11.33 -1.04 37.53
N SER A 543 10.57 -0.08 36.99
CA SER A 543 9.32 -0.34 36.27
C SER A 543 9.54 -0.23 34.77
N VAL A 544 9.17 -1.27 34.01
CA VAL A 544 9.36 -1.29 32.55
C VAL A 544 8.14 -1.89 31.84
N GLY A 545 7.64 -1.17 30.85
CA GLY A 545 6.63 -1.66 29.91
C GLY A 545 7.26 -2.46 28.79
N VAL A 546 6.67 -3.60 28.43
CA VAL A 546 7.15 -4.47 27.34
C VAL A 546 5.98 -5.02 26.53
N SER A 547 6.20 -5.21 25.22
CA SER A 547 5.42 -6.17 24.44
C SER A 547 5.93 -7.56 24.79
N GLU A 548 5.14 -8.32 25.53
CA GLU A 548 5.49 -9.66 26.01
C GLU A 548 5.12 -10.72 24.98
N GLY A 549 6.11 -11.51 24.55
CA GLY A 549 5.91 -12.68 23.72
C GLY A 549 5.58 -13.94 24.53
N PHE A 550 4.64 -14.74 24.02
CA PHE A 550 4.33 -16.07 24.53
C PHE A 550 4.54 -17.15 23.45
N LYS A 551 4.74 -18.40 23.86
CA LYS A 551 5.18 -19.50 22.96
C LYS A 551 4.26 -19.77 21.77
N THR A 552 3.01 -19.36 21.84
CA THR A 552 1.98 -19.56 20.81
C THR A 552 1.83 -18.35 19.87
N ALA A 553 2.86 -17.51 19.73
CA ALA A 553 2.80 -16.21 19.06
C ALA A 553 1.78 -15.23 19.67
N THR A 554 1.28 -15.52 20.87
CA THR A 554 0.38 -14.64 21.61
C THR A 554 1.19 -13.51 22.23
N LEU A 555 0.75 -12.28 22.01
CA LEU A 555 1.37 -11.09 22.57
C LEU A 555 0.53 -10.52 23.71
N PHE A 556 1.18 -10.06 24.78
CA PHE A 556 0.55 -9.30 25.86
C PHE A 556 1.23 -7.93 26.00
N ASN A 557 0.47 -6.90 26.36
CA ASN A 557 1.06 -5.64 26.79
C ASN A 557 1.28 -5.74 28.30
N SER A 558 2.53 -5.63 28.75
CA SER A 558 2.90 -5.97 30.13
C SER A 558 3.71 -4.86 30.79
N ASN A 559 3.56 -4.71 32.09
CA ASN A 559 4.41 -3.86 32.93
C ASN A 559 5.04 -4.72 34.02
N LEU A 560 6.37 -4.67 34.11
CA LEU A 560 7.13 -5.36 35.13
C LEU A 560 7.60 -4.36 36.18
N ILE A 561 7.46 -4.70 37.45
CA ILE A 561 8.20 -4.03 38.53
C ILE A 561 9.24 -5.03 39.03
N ILE A 562 10.50 -4.63 38.97
CA ILE A 562 11.67 -5.39 39.38
C ILE A 562 12.21 -4.73 40.65
N GLY A 563 12.34 -5.49 41.72
CA GLY A 563 12.87 -5.04 43.00
C GLY A 563 14.37 -4.71 42.94
N ALA A 564 14.84 -4.00 43.97
CA ALA A 564 16.25 -3.66 44.15
C ALA A 564 17.18 -4.88 44.34
N ASP A 565 16.61 -6.07 44.58
CA ASP A 565 17.30 -7.36 44.62
C ASP A 565 17.38 -8.05 43.24
N GLY A 566 16.73 -7.47 42.23
CA GLY A 566 16.60 -8.00 40.88
C GLY A 566 15.43 -8.97 40.69
N GLU A 567 14.55 -9.18 41.67
CA GLU A 567 13.38 -10.05 41.51
C GLU A 567 12.20 -9.34 40.84
N ILE A 568 11.47 -10.04 39.97
CA ILE A 568 10.22 -9.51 39.38
C ILE A 568 9.12 -9.62 40.44
N VAL A 569 8.83 -8.51 41.11
CA VAL A 569 7.84 -8.44 42.20
C VAL A 569 6.41 -8.26 41.68
N VAL A 570 6.25 -7.59 40.53
CA VAL A 570 4.96 -7.45 39.85
C VAL A 570 5.14 -7.77 38.36
N HIS A 571 4.30 -8.67 37.85
CA HIS A 571 4.17 -8.96 36.43
C HIS A 571 2.72 -8.72 36.01
N HIS A 572 2.44 -7.47 35.63
CA HIS A 572 1.12 -7.03 35.19
C HIS A 572 0.97 -7.18 33.69
N ARG A 573 -0.14 -7.78 33.25
CA ARG A 573 -0.56 -7.85 31.85
C ARG A 573 -1.81 -7.01 31.74
N LYS A 574 -1.84 -6.09 30.78
CA LYS A 574 -2.98 -5.19 30.55
C LYS A 574 -4.27 -6.01 30.46
N MET A 575 -5.20 -5.77 31.38
CA MET A 575 -6.42 -6.56 31.52
C MET A 575 -7.24 -6.55 30.24
N VAL A 576 -7.38 -5.37 29.61
CA VAL A 576 -8.12 -5.21 28.35
C VAL A 576 -7.34 -4.30 27.39
N PRO A 577 -6.83 -4.84 26.26
CA PRO A 577 -6.30 -4.04 25.17
C PRO A 577 -7.32 -3.01 24.69
N THR A 578 -6.86 -1.76 24.54
CA THR A 578 -7.72 -0.61 24.23
C THR A 578 -7.86 -0.44 22.72
N PHE A 579 -9.09 -0.38 22.22
CA PHE A 579 -9.39 -0.06 20.81
C PHE A 579 -8.62 -0.95 19.81
N TYR A 580 -7.85 -0.38 18.87
CA TYR A 580 -7.08 -1.12 17.87
C TYR A 580 -6.01 -2.06 18.47
N GLU A 581 -5.58 -1.85 19.71
CA GLU A 581 -4.66 -2.78 20.39
C GLU A 581 -5.21 -4.21 20.44
N LYS A 582 -6.54 -4.39 20.40
CA LYS A 582 -7.21 -5.71 20.38
C LYS A 582 -6.88 -6.55 19.14
N LEU A 583 -6.33 -5.93 18.10
CA LEU A 583 -5.89 -6.63 16.88
C LEU A 583 -4.50 -7.26 17.05
N THR A 584 -3.74 -6.87 18.08
CA THR A 584 -2.34 -7.26 18.26
C THR A 584 -2.11 -7.97 19.58
N TRP A 585 -2.59 -7.41 20.70
CA TRP A 585 -2.37 -7.95 22.04
C TRP A 585 -3.62 -8.66 22.57
N SER A 586 -3.38 -9.69 23.37
CA SER A 586 -4.41 -10.46 24.07
C SER A 586 -4.73 -9.85 25.45
N PRO A 587 -5.95 -10.08 25.97
CA PRO A 587 -6.32 -9.71 27.34
C PRO A 587 -5.42 -10.35 28.40
N GLY A 588 -5.01 -9.57 29.39
CA GLY A 588 -4.32 -10.03 30.59
C GLY A 588 -5.24 -10.66 31.64
N ASP A 589 -4.67 -10.98 32.80
CA ASP A 589 -5.38 -11.51 33.97
C ASP A 589 -5.12 -10.64 35.21
N GLY A 590 -5.80 -10.95 36.32
CA GLY A 590 -5.70 -10.17 37.57
C GLY A 590 -4.41 -10.41 38.37
N TYR A 591 -3.50 -11.29 37.92
CA TYR A 591 -2.33 -11.68 38.73
C TYR A 591 -1.42 -10.51 39.08
N GLY A 592 -1.21 -9.57 38.15
CA GLY A 592 -0.34 -8.41 38.38
C GLY A 592 -1.04 -7.22 39.03
N LEU A 593 -2.36 -7.29 39.29
CA LEU A 593 -3.11 -6.23 39.96
C LEU A 593 -2.84 -6.27 41.47
N ARG A 594 -1.61 -5.92 41.88
CA ARG A 594 -1.08 -5.92 43.24
C ARG A 594 0.00 -4.83 43.38
N LEU A 595 0.36 -4.49 44.61
CA LEU A 595 1.47 -3.57 44.89
C LEU A 595 2.81 -4.30 44.95
N ALA A 596 3.86 -3.63 44.50
CA ALA A 596 5.24 -3.93 44.85
C ALA A 596 5.54 -3.28 46.21
N MET A 597 5.72 -4.10 47.24
CA MET A 597 6.14 -3.65 48.56
C MET A 597 7.65 -3.41 48.52
N THR A 598 8.09 -2.17 48.69
CA THR A 598 9.52 -1.81 48.61
C THR A 598 9.94 -0.93 49.78
N PRO A 599 11.24 -0.86 50.11
CA PRO A 599 11.75 0.09 51.11
C PRO A 599 11.47 1.56 50.79
N PHE A 600 11.13 1.88 49.54
CA PHE A 600 10.88 3.23 49.05
C PHE A 600 9.38 3.58 49.00
N GLY A 601 8.51 2.68 49.47
CA GLY A 601 7.06 2.80 49.47
C GLY A 601 6.36 1.68 48.69
N ASN A 602 5.03 1.64 48.82
CA ASN A 602 4.18 0.69 48.11
C ASN A 602 3.85 1.23 46.70
N ILE A 603 4.33 0.52 45.68
CA ILE A 603 4.26 0.96 44.29
C ILE A 603 3.23 0.13 43.52
N GLY A 604 2.23 0.76 42.92
CA GLY A 604 1.34 0.12 41.94
C GLY A 604 1.55 0.68 40.53
N ALA A 605 1.02 -0.03 39.55
CA ALA A 605 1.17 0.34 38.14
C ALA A 605 -0.04 -0.08 37.30
N LEU A 606 -0.46 0.78 36.39
CA LEU A 606 -1.52 0.51 35.41
C LEU A 606 -1.12 1.00 34.01
N ILE A 607 -1.58 0.30 32.97
CA ILE A 607 -1.18 0.54 31.59
C ILE A 607 -2.27 1.30 30.84
N CYS A 608 -1.94 2.51 30.36
CA CYS A 608 -2.74 3.32 29.44
C CYS A 608 -4.19 3.47 29.94
N GLY A 609 -5.19 3.04 29.16
CA GLY A 609 -6.61 3.13 29.49
C GLY A 609 -7.03 2.47 30.81
N GLU A 610 -6.23 1.56 31.38
CA GLU A 610 -6.49 0.99 32.71
C GLU A 610 -6.51 2.04 33.82
N ASN A 611 -5.77 3.14 33.64
CA ASN A 611 -5.80 4.31 34.52
C ASN A 611 -7.16 5.05 34.52
N THR A 612 -8.15 4.57 33.75
CA THR A 612 -9.55 5.03 33.80
C THR A 612 -10.50 3.97 34.34
N ASN A 613 -10.02 2.74 34.62
CA ASN A 613 -10.84 1.66 35.15
C ASN A 613 -11.04 1.86 36.67
N PRO A 614 -12.26 2.20 37.14
CA PRO A 614 -12.48 2.54 38.54
C PRO A 614 -12.17 1.39 39.50
N LEU A 615 -12.51 0.14 39.12
CA LEU A 615 -12.29 -1.03 39.97
C LEU A 615 -10.81 -1.38 40.10
N ALA A 616 -10.05 -1.24 39.01
CA ALA A 616 -8.62 -1.49 39.03
C ALA A 616 -7.86 -0.44 39.84
N ARG A 617 -8.24 0.83 39.69
CA ARG A 617 -7.69 1.93 40.48
C ARG A 617 -8.00 1.76 41.96
N TYR A 618 -9.28 1.57 42.28
CA TYR A 618 -9.73 1.36 43.66
C TYR A 618 -9.04 0.14 44.29
N ALA A 619 -8.83 -0.93 43.53
CA ALA A 619 -8.09 -2.11 44.01
C ALA A 619 -6.67 -1.77 44.47
N LEU A 620 -5.93 -0.91 43.77
CA LEU A 620 -4.58 -0.49 44.18
C LEU A 620 -4.63 0.50 45.35
N MET A 621 -5.56 1.46 45.31
CA MET A 621 -5.83 2.41 46.40
C MET A 621 -6.10 1.68 47.73
N ALA A 622 -6.97 0.68 47.71
CA ALA A 622 -7.35 -0.12 48.88
C ALA A 622 -6.24 -1.03 49.42
N LEU A 623 -5.14 -1.17 48.69
CA LEU A 623 -3.95 -1.89 49.16
C LEU A 623 -2.90 -0.95 49.78
N ASP A 624 -3.25 0.32 49.99
CA ASP A 624 -2.36 1.37 50.49
C ASP A 624 -1.23 1.72 49.51
N GLU A 625 -1.60 2.02 48.26
CA GLU A 625 -0.67 2.56 47.26
C GLU A 625 -0.13 3.94 47.68
N GLN A 626 1.19 4.11 47.58
CA GLN A 626 1.90 5.35 47.92
C GLN A 626 2.55 6.01 46.71
N VAL A 627 2.88 5.21 45.68
CA VAL A 627 3.37 5.68 44.38
C VAL A 627 2.63 4.93 43.27
N HIS A 628 2.04 5.67 42.35
CA HIS A 628 1.31 5.13 41.22
C HIS A 628 2.07 5.37 39.91
N ILE A 629 2.34 4.31 39.15
CA ILE A 629 2.97 4.39 37.84
C ILE A 629 1.90 4.25 36.74
N SER A 630 1.78 5.29 35.92
CA SER A 630 0.92 5.30 34.74
C SER A 630 1.76 5.20 33.46
N SER A 631 1.71 4.05 32.77
CA SER A 631 2.48 3.82 31.54
C SER A 631 1.64 4.15 30.29
N TRP A 632 2.07 5.11 29.48
CA TRP A 632 1.33 5.64 28.32
C TRP A 632 2.03 5.35 26.98
N PRO A 633 1.27 5.15 25.88
CA PRO A 633 1.85 5.07 24.55
C PRO A 633 2.45 6.42 24.14
N ALA A 634 3.54 6.39 23.37
CA ALA A 634 4.25 7.59 22.92
C ALA A 634 3.37 8.52 22.04
N VAL A 635 2.45 7.92 21.28
CA VAL A 635 1.44 8.61 20.47
C VAL A 635 0.18 7.75 20.37
N TRP A 636 -0.99 8.38 20.34
CA TRP A 636 -2.27 7.67 20.18
C TRP A 636 -3.24 8.42 19.25
N PRO A 637 -3.17 8.20 17.93
CA PRO A 637 -4.13 8.75 17.00
C PRO A 637 -5.45 7.95 17.03
N THR A 638 -6.54 8.57 17.48
CA THR A 638 -7.87 7.93 17.52
C THR A 638 -8.64 8.03 16.20
N ARG A 639 -8.24 8.94 15.32
CA ARG A 639 -8.87 9.25 14.03
C ARG A 639 -7.76 9.60 13.03
N ARG A 640 -7.91 9.16 11.79
CA ARG A 640 -7.07 9.64 10.68
C ARG A 640 -7.38 11.11 10.39
N SER A 641 -6.35 11.92 10.16
CA SER A 641 -6.52 13.28 9.66
C SER A 641 -7.11 13.19 8.25
N LYS A 642 -8.28 13.79 8.03
CA LYS A 642 -8.74 14.06 6.66
C LYS A 642 -7.80 15.10 6.03
N SER A 643 -7.53 14.95 4.74
CA SER A 643 -6.70 15.82 3.90
C SER A 643 -7.32 17.20 3.64
N GLU A 644 -7.94 17.83 4.65
CA GLU A 644 -8.42 19.19 4.50
C GLU A 644 -7.27 20.18 4.66
N ILE A 645 -6.80 20.67 3.51
CA ILE A 645 -5.97 21.85 3.37
C ILE A 645 -6.78 23.05 3.89
N GLY A 646 -6.25 23.79 4.87
CA GLY A 646 -6.68 25.18 5.10
C GLY A 646 -7.24 25.57 6.47
N LYS A 647 -7.22 24.73 7.52
CA LYS A 647 -7.52 25.20 8.89
C LYS A 647 -6.33 25.01 9.84
N SER A 648 -5.63 26.10 10.08
CA SER A 648 -4.52 26.23 11.02
C SER A 648 -5.00 26.47 12.45
N ASN A 649 -4.32 25.81 13.40
CA ASN A 649 -4.22 26.11 14.84
C ASN A 649 -5.24 25.46 15.81
N GLY A 650 -5.54 24.16 15.64
CA GLY A 650 -6.17 23.34 16.68
C GLY A 650 -5.84 21.84 16.52
N PRO A 651 -6.02 21.01 17.57
CA PRO A 651 -5.90 19.56 17.41
C PRO A 651 -6.86 19.10 16.29
N PRO A 652 -6.43 18.19 15.38
CA PRO A 652 -7.24 17.81 14.23
C PRO A 652 -8.58 17.27 14.73
N ASN A 653 -9.68 17.96 14.38
CA ASN A 653 -11.04 17.79 14.89
C ASN A 653 -11.34 16.32 15.29
N GLY A 654 -11.10 16.00 16.57
CA GLY A 654 -11.44 14.73 17.20
C GLY A 654 -10.29 13.84 17.72
N ASN A 655 -9.01 14.11 17.53
CA ASN A 655 -7.98 13.36 18.27
C ASN A 655 -7.82 13.86 19.71
N TYR A 656 -7.49 12.96 20.64
CA TYR A 656 -7.18 13.36 22.01
C TYR A 656 -5.92 14.23 22.05
N ASP A 657 -5.94 15.26 22.89
CA ASP A 657 -4.72 15.84 23.41
C ASP A 657 -4.14 14.86 24.45
N ASN A 658 -3.09 14.13 24.04
CA ASN A 658 -2.49 13.10 24.88
C ASN A 658 -1.86 13.69 26.15
N VAL A 659 -1.39 14.93 26.15
CA VAL A 659 -0.83 15.55 27.36
C VAL A 659 -1.94 15.77 28.38
N ALA A 660 -3.02 16.45 27.98
CA ALA A 660 -4.15 16.71 28.85
C ALA A 660 -4.85 15.42 29.29
N ALA A 661 -5.07 14.48 28.38
CA ALA A 661 -5.76 13.23 28.68
C ALA A 661 -4.99 12.35 29.66
N ASN A 662 -3.66 12.25 29.51
CA ASN A 662 -2.82 11.47 30.42
C ASN A 662 -2.73 12.14 31.79
N TYR A 663 -2.52 13.47 31.81
CA TYR A 663 -2.50 14.26 33.05
C TYR A 663 -3.79 14.08 33.85
N ILE A 664 -4.97 14.25 33.24
CA ILE A 664 -6.26 14.14 33.94
C ILE A 664 -6.43 12.77 34.58
N ARG A 665 -6.07 11.69 33.88
CA ARG A 665 -6.25 10.32 34.38
C ARG A 665 -5.30 10.00 35.53
N SER A 666 -4.03 10.37 35.39
CA SER A 666 -3.02 10.17 36.43
C SER A 666 -3.27 11.08 37.64
N ALA A 667 -3.59 12.36 37.42
CA ALA A 667 -3.90 13.32 38.49
C ALA A 667 -5.13 12.93 39.30
N ALA A 668 -6.19 12.45 38.63
CA ALA A 668 -7.37 11.92 39.32
C ALA A 668 -7.01 10.73 40.23
N HIS A 669 -6.15 9.82 39.75
CA HIS A 669 -5.69 8.71 40.57
C HIS A 669 -4.90 9.22 41.80
N CYS A 670 -3.91 10.08 41.60
CA CYS A 670 -3.10 10.64 42.68
C CYS A 670 -3.95 11.37 43.71
N PHE A 671 -4.90 12.19 43.25
CA PHE A 671 -5.82 12.93 44.11
C PHE A 671 -6.74 12.01 44.91
N GLU A 672 -7.20 10.89 44.34
CA GLU A 672 -8.10 9.96 45.01
C GLU A 672 -7.35 9.05 46.00
N ALA A 673 -6.19 8.52 45.59
CA ALA A 673 -5.33 7.64 46.38
C ALA A 673 -4.52 8.37 47.46
N LYS A 674 -4.34 9.69 47.29
CA LYS A 674 -3.39 10.52 48.04
C LYS A 674 -1.98 9.96 47.92
N CYS A 675 -1.58 9.64 46.69
CA CYS A 675 -0.30 9.03 46.35
C CYS A 675 0.47 9.89 45.35
N PHE A 676 1.78 9.73 45.27
CA PHE A 676 2.56 10.32 44.18
C PHE A 676 2.28 9.62 42.85
N GLY A 677 2.40 10.35 41.75
CA GLY A 677 2.22 9.83 40.40
C GLY A 677 3.50 9.92 39.57
N ILE A 678 3.81 8.84 38.86
CA ILE A 678 4.84 8.77 37.84
C ILE A 678 4.13 8.48 36.53
N SER A 679 3.86 9.52 35.73
CA SER A 679 3.30 9.37 34.40
C SER A 679 4.44 9.24 33.40
N CYS A 680 4.56 8.08 32.75
CA CYS A 680 5.67 7.76 31.86
C CYS A 680 5.16 7.51 30.43
N ALA A 681 5.80 8.12 29.44
CA ALA A 681 5.54 7.91 28.03
C ALA A 681 6.84 7.63 27.26
N GLY A 682 6.77 6.76 26.25
CA GLY A 682 7.90 6.53 25.34
C GLY A 682 8.15 7.73 24.42
N HIS A 683 9.38 7.84 23.92
CA HIS A 683 9.72 8.81 22.87
C HIS A 683 9.32 8.25 21.49
N PHE A 684 8.73 9.10 20.63
CA PHE A 684 8.32 8.71 19.27
C PHE A 684 9.08 9.54 18.24
N SER A 685 10.16 8.96 17.72
CA SER A 685 11.12 9.65 16.87
C SER A 685 10.67 9.70 15.40
N LYS A 686 11.46 10.42 14.58
CA LYS A 686 11.25 10.43 13.12
C LYS A 686 11.48 9.05 12.52
N GLU A 687 12.49 8.35 12.98
CA GLU A 687 12.84 6.99 12.54
C GLU A 687 11.68 6.01 12.81
N ASN A 688 10.97 6.17 13.94
CA ASN A 688 9.76 5.37 14.20
C ASN A 688 8.66 5.66 13.17
N MET A 689 8.44 6.92 12.81
CA MET A 689 7.46 7.31 11.79
C MET A 689 7.83 6.74 10.41
N ASP A 690 9.09 6.91 10.01
CA ASP A 690 9.59 6.46 8.71
C ASP A 690 9.47 4.93 8.58
N GLU A 691 9.79 4.18 9.64
CA GLU A 691 9.65 2.72 9.66
C GLU A 691 8.18 2.28 9.61
N ILE A 692 7.26 2.96 10.32
CA ILE A 692 5.82 2.65 10.26
C ILE A 692 5.26 2.90 8.85
N VAL A 693 5.63 4.01 8.20
CA VAL A 693 5.22 4.31 6.82
C VAL A 693 5.77 3.23 5.88
N ARG A 694 7.04 2.87 6.04
CA ARG A 694 7.69 1.84 5.22
C ARG A 694 7.03 0.47 5.35
N ILE A 695 6.72 0.04 6.58
CA ILE A 695 6.12 -1.28 6.84
C ILE A 695 4.66 -1.32 6.41
N SER A 696 3.89 -0.26 6.69
CA SER A 696 2.47 -0.21 6.35
C SER A 696 2.21 -0.03 4.86
N GLY A 697 3.16 0.56 4.13
CA GLY A 697 2.98 0.99 2.74
C GLY A 697 1.94 2.11 2.59
N ASP A 698 1.45 2.69 3.70
CA ASP A 698 0.41 3.72 3.73
C ASP A 698 1.04 5.09 3.98
N THR A 699 1.33 5.82 2.91
CA THR A 699 1.89 7.19 3.03
C THR A 699 0.87 8.17 3.61
N GLY A 700 -0.44 7.87 3.52
CA GLY A 700 -1.53 8.65 4.08
C GLY A 700 -1.59 8.65 5.61
N CYS A 701 -0.87 7.77 6.30
CA CYS A 701 -0.78 7.79 7.76
C CYS A 701 0.16 8.90 8.29
N LEU A 702 1.12 9.36 7.48
CA LEU A 702 2.16 10.29 7.90
C LEU A 702 1.63 11.63 8.42
N PRO A 703 0.67 12.32 7.75
CA PRO A 703 0.10 13.56 8.28
C PRO A 703 -0.58 13.37 9.64
N THR A 704 -1.21 12.20 9.86
CA THR A 704 -1.84 11.88 11.15
C THR A 704 -0.78 11.71 12.24
N LEU A 705 0.28 10.95 11.95
CA LEU A 705 1.39 10.73 12.89
C LEU A 705 2.12 12.02 13.23
N GLN A 706 2.31 12.93 12.28
CA GLN A 706 2.99 14.22 12.52
C GLN A 706 2.13 15.19 13.35
N ARG A 707 0.82 15.23 13.12
CA ARG A 707 -0.09 16.18 13.78
C ARG A 707 -0.60 15.74 15.14
N THR A 708 -0.54 14.45 15.45
CA THR A 708 -1.05 13.93 16.73
C THR A 708 -0.12 14.33 17.88
N PRO A 709 -0.62 14.99 18.94
CA PRO A 709 0.21 15.38 20.09
C PRO A 709 0.93 14.17 20.70
N ARG A 710 2.20 14.34 21.02
CA ARG A 710 3.01 13.33 21.72
C ARG A 710 2.60 13.26 23.18
N ALA A 711 2.63 12.06 23.76
CA ALA A 711 2.46 11.91 25.21
C ALA A 711 3.69 12.49 25.94
N ALA A 712 3.50 12.84 27.22
CA ALA A 712 4.56 13.45 28.03
C ALA A 712 4.81 12.64 29.31
N THR A 713 6.07 12.64 29.73
CA THR A 713 6.53 12.12 31.02
C THR A 713 6.54 13.25 32.05
N MET A 714 5.94 13.03 33.22
CA MET A 714 5.78 14.02 34.30
C MET A 714 5.56 13.36 35.66
N PHE A 715 5.82 14.12 36.73
CA PHE A 715 5.54 13.73 38.11
C PHE A 715 4.34 14.48 38.69
N LEU A 716 3.58 13.80 39.54
CA LEU A 716 2.40 14.34 40.19
C LEU A 716 2.47 14.16 41.71
N GLY A 717 2.02 15.17 42.45
CA GLY A 717 1.90 15.10 43.91
C GLY A 717 0.59 14.43 44.36
N PRO A 718 0.41 14.19 45.67
CA PRO A 718 -0.81 13.61 46.26
C PRO A 718 -2.09 14.43 46.03
N THR A 719 -1.97 15.68 45.60
CA THR A 719 -3.09 16.57 45.22
C THR A 719 -3.47 16.46 43.74
N GLY A 720 -2.71 15.69 42.95
CA GLY A 720 -2.83 15.63 41.49
C GLY A 720 -2.16 16.80 40.74
N SER A 721 -1.57 17.78 41.43
CA SER A 721 -0.78 18.84 40.78
C SER A 721 0.55 18.30 40.25
N LEU A 722 1.14 18.99 39.26
CA LEU A 722 2.51 18.73 38.85
C LEU A 722 3.45 18.83 40.06
N HIS A 723 4.35 17.85 40.18
CA HIS A 723 5.38 17.82 41.22
C HIS A 723 6.70 18.38 40.67
N PRO A 724 7.46 19.16 41.46
CA PRO A 724 8.76 19.67 41.04
C PRO A 724 9.67 18.57 40.51
N SER A 725 10.21 18.81 39.32
CA SER A 725 11.09 17.88 38.62
C SER A 725 12.16 18.63 37.83
N PHE A 726 13.21 17.90 37.45
CA PHE A 726 14.39 18.44 36.82
C PHE A 726 15.06 17.42 35.89
N THR A 727 15.86 17.92 34.94
CA THR A 727 16.76 17.13 34.10
C THR A 727 18.20 17.36 34.51
N ILE A 728 19.07 16.40 34.16
CA ILE A 728 20.50 16.49 34.40
C ILE A 728 21.20 16.30 33.06
N ASP A 729 21.94 17.30 32.61
CA ASP A 729 22.80 17.15 31.43
C ASP A 729 23.97 16.21 31.78
N GLU A 730 24.07 15.07 31.11
CA GLU A 730 25.06 14.03 31.44
C GLU A 730 26.52 14.46 31.21
N HIS A 731 26.77 15.46 30.35
CA HIS A 731 28.12 15.90 30.01
C HIS A 731 28.63 17.00 30.95
N THR A 732 27.72 17.86 31.39
CA THR A 732 28.04 19.05 32.19
C THR A 732 27.63 18.92 33.65
N GLY A 733 26.73 17.99 33.97
CA GLY A 733 26.14 17.82 35.30
C GLY A 733 25.16 18.92 35.69
N VAL A 734 24.77 19.79 34.75
CA VAL A 734 23.87 20.92 35.02
C VAL A 734 22.46 20.41 35.29
N VAL A 735 21.88 20.87 36.40
CA VAL A 735 20.51 20.57 36.81
C VAL A 735 19.59 21.68 36.32
N GLU A 736 18.58 21.33 35.52
CA GLU A 736 17.59 22.28 35.00
C GLU A 736 16.19 21.90 35.43
N ALA A 737 15.45 22.86 36.00
CA ALA A 737 14.05 22.64 36.36
C ALA A 737 13.21 22.44 35.10
N LYS A 738 12.45 21.34 35.06
CA LYS A 738 11.66 20.94 33.90
C LYS A 738 10.43 20.19 34.37
N GLU A 739 9.24 20.66 34.02
CA GLU A 739 7.98 20.07 34.52
C GLU A 739 7.61 18.76 33.79
N MET A 740 8.00 18.63 32.53
CA MET A 740 7.71 17.45 31.71
C MET A 740 8.67 17.28 30.54
N ILE A 741 8.75 16.05 30.02
CA ILE A 741 9.50 15.69 28.81
C ILE A 741 8.52 15.13 27.77
N GLN A 742 8.60 15.60 26.52
CA GLN A 742 7.63 15.25 25.48
C GLN A 742 8.27 14.99 24.10
N ASN A 743 8.95 16.00 23.54
CA ASN A 743 9.37 15.97 22.12
C ASN A 743 10.82 15.50 21.91
N GLU A 744 11.52 15.18 22.98
CA GLU A 744 12.91 14.75 23.00
C GLU A 744 13.08 13.56 23.93
N GLU A 745 14.12 12.76 23.69
CA GLU A 745 14.51 11.65 24.54
C GLU A 745 15.44 12.18 25.65
N ASP A 746 15.03 12.00 26.90
CA ASP A 746 15.71 12.55 28.08
C ASP A 746 15.18 11.88 29.36
N ILE A 747 15.84 12.07 30.51
CA ILE A 747 15.48 11.48 31.81
C ILE A 747 14.97 12.58 32.74
N LEU A 748 13.73 12.43 33.22
CA LEU A 748 13.16 13.31 34.24
C LEU A 748 13.41 12.75 35.65
N TYR A 749 13.86 13.61 36.55
CA TYR A 749 14.14 13.31 37.95
C TYR A 749 13.22 14.09 38.88
N ALA A 750 12.90 13.50 40.04
CA ALA A 750 12.14 14.14 41.10
C ALA A 750 12.44 13.47 42.45
N ASP A 751 12.37 14.26 43.52
CA ASP A 751 12.46 13.79 44.89
C ASP A 751 11.05 13.67 45.47
N LEU A 752 10.71 12.51 46.04
CA LEU A 752 9.38 12.22 46.59
C LEU A 752 9.50 11.88 48.06
N ASP A 753 8.79 12.58 48.94
CA ASP A 753 8.67 12.23 50.36
C ASP A 753 7.32 11.55 50.61
N ILE A 754 7.35 10.23 50.82
CA ILE A 754 6.16 9.40 51.02
C ILE A 754 5.33 9.84 52.25
N ALA A 755 5.93 10.56 53.20
CA ALA A 755 5.18 11.11 54.33
C ALA A 755 4.09 12.12 53.90
N ASP A 756 4.27 12.79 52.75
CA ASP A 756 3.31 13.77 52.22
C ASP A 756 1.98 13.13 51.78
N CYS A 757 1.95 11.79 51.63
CA CYS A 757 0.72 11.06 51.35
C CYS A 757 -0.26 11.05 52.55
N VAL A 758 0.23 11.28 53.77
CA VAL A 758 -0.55 11.10 55.01
C VAL A 758 -1.57 12.21 55.23
N GLU A 759 -1.15 13.48 55.06
CA GLU A 759 -2.01 14.65 55.32
C GLU A 759 -3.27 14.61 54.44
N GLY A 760 -3.12 14.27 53.16
CA GLY A 760 -4.25 14.15 52.23
C GLY A 760 -5.28 13.10 52.65
N LYS A 761 -4.83 11.97 53.24
CA LYS A 761 -5.70 10.90 53.73
C LYS A 761 -6.48 11.32 54.98
N GLN A 762 -5.93 12.21 55.81
CA GLN A 762 -6.66 12.78 56.95
C GLN A 762 -7.93 13.52 56.50
N TYR A 763 -7.87 14.23 55.36
CA TYR A 763 -9.01 14.98 54.83
C TYR A 763 -9.99 14.10 54.06
N HIS A 764 -9.48 13.16 53.27
CA HIS A 764 -10.30 12.37 52.34
C HIS A 764 -9.60 11.06 51.93
N ASP A 765 -9.65 10.06 52.80
CA ASP A 765 -9.21 8.69 52.51
C ASP A 765 -10.34 7.87 51.86
N ILE A 766 -10.31 7.78 50.53
CA ILE A 766 -11.34 7.13 49.72
C ILE A 766 -11.42 5.61 49.93
N ALA A 767 -10.31 4.97 50.30
CA ALA A 767 -10.27 3.52 50.46
C ALA A 767 -10.48 3.09 51.92
N GLY A 768 -10.12 3.93 52.88
CA GLY A 768 -10.38 3.73 54.30
C GLY A 768 -11.59 4.53 54.79
N GLY A 769 -11.35 5.62 55.51
CA GLY A 769 -12.36 6.29 56.35
C GLY A 769 -13.58 6.85 55.62
N TYR A 770 -13.49 7.15 54.32
CA TYR A 770 -14.62 7.62 53.50
C TYR A 770 -15.44 6.45 52.90
N GLN A 771 -14.89 5.24 52.85
CA GLN A 771 -15.55 4.08 52.25
C GLN A 771 -16.60 3.44 53.18
N ARG A 772 -17.64 2.87 52.59
CA ARG A 772 -18.67 2.04 53.26
C ARG A 772 -18.49 0.57 52.93
N LEU A 773 -17.52 -0.09 53.58
CA LEU A 773 -17.21 -1.51 53.40
C LEU A 773 -18.33 -2.46 53.88
N ASP A 774 -19.30 -1.96 54.64
CA ASP A 774 -20.53 -2.65 55.00
C ASP A 774 -21.58 -2.65 53.87
N ILE A 775 -21.47 -1.71 52.91
CA ILE A 775 -22.36 -1.58 51.75
C ILE A 775 -21.72 -2.17 50.49
N PHE A 776 -20.43 -1.90 50.27
CA PHE A 776 -19.72 -2.27 49.05
C PHE A 776 -18.63 -3.31 49.33
N ASP A 777 -18.71 -4.48 48.67
CA ASP A 777 -17.69 -5.56 48.69
C ASP A 777 -17.05 -5.69 47.31
N LEU A 778 -15.71 -5.73 47.24
CA LEU A 778 -14.94 -5.96 46.02
C LEU A 778 -14.06 -7.20 46.16
N ARG A 779 -14.27 -8.19 45.29
CA ARG A 779 -13.46 -9.41 45.21
C ARG A 779 -12.68 -9.48 43.92
N ILE A 780 -11.41 -9.85 44.01
CA ILE A 780 -10.48 -9.88 42.87
C ILE A 780 -9.90 -11.28 42.71
N ASP A 781 -10.04 -11.86 41.52
CA ASP A 781 -9.35 -13.08 41.15
C ASP A 781 -7.93 -12.75 40.64
N ARG A 782 -6.92 -13.05 41.46
CA ARG A 782 -5.50 -12.87 41.12
C ARG A 782 -4.83 -14.14 40.56
N SER A 783 -5.61 -15.17 40.23
CA SER A 783 -5.04 -16.36 39.59
C SER A 783 -4.47 -16.01 38.21
N ARG A 784 -3.22 -16.43 37.96
CA ARG A 784 -2.67 -16.42 36.60
C ARG A 784 -3.47 -17.44 35.78
N LYS A 785 -3.88 -17.10 34.57
CA LYS A 785 -4.65 -18.01 33.70
C LYS A 785 -3.72 -18.79 32.75
N PRO A 786 -3.26 -20.00 33.10
CA PRO A 786 -2.48 -20.81 32.18
C PRO A 786 -3.36 -21.32 31.02
N ALA A 787 -2.73 -21.63 29.89
CA ALA A 787 -3.44 -22.18 28.72
C ALA A 787 -4.12 -23.52 29.02
N ILE A 788 -3.54 -24.33 29.92
CA ILE A 788 -4.10 -25.59 30.41
C ILE A 788 -3.77 -25.75 31.90
N SER A 789 -4.71 -26.34 32.65
CA SER A 789 -4.47 -26.89 33.99
C SER A 789 -4.53 -28.41 33.88
N ILE A 790 -3.38 -29.07 33.92
CA ILE A 790 -3.32 -30.54 33.87
C ILE A 790 -3.49 -31.07 35.29
N LEU A 791 -4.64 -31.66 35.57
CA LEU A 791 -4.86 -32.43 36.79
C LEU A 791 -4.29 -33.84 36.56
N THR A 792 -3.05 -34.06 36.99
CA THR A 792 -2.51 -35.42 37.06
C THR A 792 -3.14 -36.11 38.26
N PRO A 793 -3.87 -37.23 38.11
CA PRO A 793 -4.26 -38.03 39.26
C PRO A 793 -2.99 -38.48 39.97
N MET A 794 -2.87 -38.21 41.27
CA MET A 794 -1.81 -38.75 42.11
C MET A 794 -1.74 -40.27 41.89
N ALA A 795 -0.67 -40.74 41.25
CA ALA A 795 -0.35 -42.15 41.20
C ALA A 795 -0.14 -42.62 42.64
N ILE A 796 -0.99 -43.55 43.08
CA ILE A 796 -0.70 -44.42 44.22
C ILE A 796 0.56 -45.18 43.84
N LEU A 797 1.72 -44.70 44.31
CA LEU A 797 2.96 -45.46 44.28
C LEU A 797 2.87 -46.51 45.39
N ILE A 798 2.47 -47.71 45.01
CA ILE A 798 2.79 -48.93 45.76
C ILE A 798 4.29 -49.11 45.65
N ASP A 799 5.00 -48.81 46.73
CA ASP A 799 6.41 -49.13 46.89
C ASP A 799 6.54 -50.61 47.30
N ARG A 800 6.50 -51.50 46.30
CA ARG A 800 6.99 -52.88 46.41
C ARG A 800 8.31 -52.97 45.63
N GLU A 801 9.39 -52.43 46.19
CA GLU A 801 10.76 -52.97 45.98
C GLU A 801 11.89 -52.25 46.76
N ARG A 802 11.60 -51.52 47.85
CA ARG A 802 12.66 -50.88 48.66
C ARG A 802 12.65 -51.10 50.17
N MET A 803 12.03 -52.17 50.65
CA MET A 803 12.26 -52.66 52.03
C MET A 803 12.61 -54.15 52.06
N ALA A 804 13.79 -54.47 51.55
CA ALA A 804 14.55 -55.68 51.86
C ALA A 804 16.03 -55.31 52.08
N SER A 805 16.30 -54.39 53.00
CA SER A 805 17.61 -54.23 53.64
C SER A 805 17.40 -53.40 54.91
N GLY A 806 17.42 -54.07 56.06
CA GLY A 806 17.07 -53.47 57.34
C GLY A 806 18.13 -52.53 57.91
N SER A 807 17.70 -51.69 58.86
CA SER A 807 18.16 -51.79 60.25
C SER A 807 17.24 -50.92 61.13
N ALA A 808 16.81 -51.50 62.23
CA ALA A 808 15.97 -50.89 63.25
C ALA A 808 16.69 -49.79 64.04
N THR A 809 15.92 -48.83 64.58
CA THR A 809 16.09 -48.17 65.89
C THR A 809 14.95 -47.14 66.04
N THR A 810 13.84 -47.50 66.70
CA THR A 810 13.45 -47.12 68.08
C THR A 810 13.40 -45.61 68.36
N PHE A 811 12.19 -45.05 68.54
CA PHE A 811 11.66 -44.55 69.83
C PHE A 811 10.30 -43.84 69.63
N THR A 812 9.29 -44.26 70.39
CA THR A 812 8.03 -43.55 70.74
C THR A 812 8.31 -42.57 71.92
N PRO A 813 7.36 -41.87 72.61
CA PRO A 813 5.88 -41.86 72.53
C PRO A 813 5.17 -40.49 72.82
N ASP A 814 3.82 -40.51 72.90
CA ASP A 814 2.94 -39.80 73.86
C ASP A 814 2.67 -38.27 73.75
N ASP A 815 1.54 -37.68 74.15
CA ASP A 815 0.18 -38.14 74.53
C ASP A 815 -0.74 -36.89 74.71
N GLY A 816 -2.07 -37.11 74.79
CA GLY A 816 -3.04 -36.26 75.53
C GLY A 816 -4.00 -35.39 74.69
N GLY A 817 -5.32 -35.35 74.90
CA GLY A 817 -6.20 -35.92 75.92
C GLY A 817 -7.30 -34.92 76.34
N GLY A 818 -8.57 -35.25 76.09
CA GLY A 818 -9.81 -34.66 76.69
C GLY A 818 -10.32 -33.31 76.13
N SER A 819 -11.61 -32.94 76.15
CA SER A 819 -12.91 -33.58 76.44
C SER A 819 -14.04 -32.57 76.12
N SER A 820 -15.13 -33.05 75.47
CA SER A 820 -16.59 -32.73 75.60
C SER A 820 -17.07 -31.45 76.35
N GLU A 821 -18.12 -30.68 76.01
CA GLU A 821 -19.43 -30.87 75.35
C GLU A 821 -19.99 -29.54 74.77
N GLY A 822 -20.97 -29.62 73.85
CA GLY A 822 -21.85 -28.48 73.48
C GLY A 822 -22.60 -28.67 72.15
N PHE A 823 -23.82 -29.23 72.21
CA PHE A 823 -24.73 -29.48 71.08
C PHE A 823 -25.25 -28.20 70.38
N GLY A 824 -25.48 -28.25 69.06
CA GLY A 824 -26.61 -27.52 68.44
C GLY A 824 -26.53 -27.05 66.98
N ALA A 825 -27.01 -27.90 66.07
CA ALA A 825 -27.84 -27.56 64.88
C ALA A 825 -27.22 -27.23 63.48
N ARG A 826 -27.29 -28.27 62.63
CA ARG A 826 -27.87 -28.34 61.26
C ARG A 826 -27.16 -27.68 60.05
N ARG A 827 -26.59 -28.54 59.20
CA ARG A 827 -26.68 -28.46 57.71
C ARG A 827 -27.78 -29.42 57.22
N PRO A 828 -28.40 -29.18 56.04
CA PRO A 828 -28.24 -30.15 54.94
C PRO A 828 -28.21 -29.49 53.54
N SER A 829 -27.18 -29.76 52.72
CA SER A 829 -27.17 -30.68 51.55
C SER A 829 -28.00 -30.26 50.33
N ALA A 830 -27.29 -30.04 49.21
CA ALA A 830 -27.81 -29.81 47.85
C ALA A 830 -28.49 -31.07 47.24
N PRO A 831 -29.30 -30.88 46.18
CA PRO A 831 -29.30 -31.85 45.06
C PRO A 831 -29.48 -31.13 43.68
N PRO A 832 -29.65 -31.80 42.52
CA PRO A 832 -28.67 -31.74 41.42
C PRO A 832 -29.25 -31.18 40.09
N TRP A 833 -28.38 -31.02 39.09
CA TRP A 833 -28.67 -30.56 37.73
C TRP A 833 -29.35 -31.61 36.84
N PRO A 834 -30.18 -31.19 35.85
CA PRO A 834 -30.45 -32.01 34.67
C PRO A 834 -30.05 -31.36 33.33
N ARG A 835 -29.72 -32.24 32.39
CA ARG A 835 -29.32 -32.03 30.97
C ARG A 835 -30.49 -31.53 30.10
N LEU A 836 -30.17 -30.85 29.00
CA LEU A 836 -31.12 -30.47 27.94
C LEU A 836 -30.64 -30.95 26.55
N GLN A 837 -31.56 -31.57 25.81
CA GLN A 837 -31.45 -31.94 24.39
C GLN A 837 -32.71 -31.46 23.63
N ILE A 838 -32.55 -31.28 22.32
CA ILE A 838 -33.32 -30.48 21.37
C ILE A 838 -34.61 -31.17 20.85
N LYS A 839 -35.69 -30.41 20.53
CA LYS A 839 -36.45 -30.47 19.25
C LYS A 839 -37.56 -29.41 19.10
N GLN A 840 -37.75 -28.97 17.84
CA GLN A 840 -38.73 -28.03 17.28
C GLN A 840 -40.18 -28.52 17.33
N THR A 841 -41.15 -27.57 17.35
CA THR A 841 -42.37 -27.58 16.51
C THR A 841 -43.03 -26.20 16.41
N SER A 842 -43.66 -25.97 15.26
CA SER A 842 -44.39 -24.80 14.72
C SER A 842 -45.82 -24.62 15.25
N LEU A 843 -46.41 -23.41 15.14
CA LEU A 843 -47.71 -23.13 14.48
C LEU A 843 -48.12 -21.63 14.55
N ASN A 844 -48.97 -21.24 13.60
CA ASN A 844 -49.30 -19.89 13.13
C ASN A 844 -50.58 -19.26 13.74
N HIS A 845 -50.73 -17.96 13.44
CA HIS A 845 -51.92 -17.18 13.02
C HIS A 845 -52.88 -16.49 14.03
N GLU A 846 -53.04 -15.19 13.73
CA GLU A 846 -54.26 -14.37 13.66
C GLU A 846 -54.81 -13.55 14.87
N ASP A 847 -54.69 -12.23 14.69
CA ASP A 847 -55.77 -11.22 14.60
C ASP A 847 -56.13 -10.25 15.75
N ALA A 848 -56.39 -9.02 15.25
CA ALA A 848 -57.32 -7.97 15.68
C ALA A 848 -56.85 -6.79 16.58
N ALA A 849 -56.48 -5.70 15.89
CA ALA A 849 -57.25 -4.43 15.78
C ALA A 849 -57.26 -3.34 16.90
N ASN A 850 -57.17 -2.10 16.35
CA ASN A 850 -57.72 -0.80 16.78
C ASN A 850 -56.94 0.16 17.69
N ARG A 851 -56.46 1.28 17.09
CA ARG A 851 -56.94 2.66 17.37
C ARG A 851 -56.56 3.66 16.25
N LYS A 852 -57.61 4.26 15.66
CA LYS A 852 -57.69 5.47 14.79
C LYS A 852 -57.55 6.77 15.63
N GLU A 853 -57.37 8.02 15.19
CA GLU A 853 -57.22 8.74 13.89
C GLU A 853 -56.86 10.24 14.17
N THR A 854 -56.59 10.98 13.08
CA THR A 854 -56.64 12.45 12.82
C THR A 854 -55.27 13.13 12.59
N ARG A 855 -55.01 13.93 11.54
CA ARG A 855 -55.80 14.41 10.38
C ARG A 855 -54.85 14.96 9.28
N THR A 856 -55.09 14.54 8.03
CA THR A 856 -55.07 15.25 6.73
C THR A 856 -54.00 16.31 6.36
N GLY A 857 -53.33 16.05 5.23
CA GLY A 857 -52.71 17.06 4.34
C GLY A 857 -52.07 16.40 3.10
N SER A 858 -52.78 16.39 1.99
CA SER A 858 -52.47 15.73 0.71
C SER A 858 -51.71 16.61 -0.28
N LEU A 859 -50.66 16.10 -0.94
CA LEU A 859 -50.20 16.44 -2.32
C LEU A 859 -49.38 15.25 -2.89
N PRO A 860 -49.37 15.02 -4.22
CA PRO A 860 -49.12 13.70 -4.81
C PRO A 860 -47.63 13.42 -5.13
N THR A 861 -47.13 12.27 -4.66
CA THR A 861 -45.84 11.70 -5.07
C THR A 861 -46.04 10.72 -6.21
N GLY A 862 -45.54 11.07 -7.39
CA GLY A 862 -45.32 10.14 -8.50
C GLY A 862 -43.84 10.04 -8.79
N TYR A 863 -43.11 9.18 -8.07
CA TYR A 863 -41.79 8.69 -8.45
C TYR A 863 -41.69 7.26 -7.92
N GLY A 864 -41.64 6.29 -8.84
CA GLY A 864 -41.32 4.91 -8.52
C GLY A 864 -39.85 4.82 -8.14
N GLU A 865 -39.58 4.22 -6.99
CA GLU A 865 -38.25 3.74 -6.63
C GLU A 865 -37.82 2.67 -7.64
N ILE A 866 -36.75 2.93 -8.39
CA ILE A 866 -36.08 1.94 -9.24
C ILE A 866 -34.79 1.54 -8.50
N ASP A 867 -34.69 0.25 -8.20
CA ASP A 867 -33.58 -0.39 -7.49
C ASP A 867 -32.41 -0.67 -8.46
N ASP A 868 -31.39 0.20 -8.45
CA ASP A 868 -30.15 0.06 -9.24
C ASP A 868 -29.32 -1.19 -8.89
N SER A 869 -29.59 -1.86 -7.76
CA SER A 869 -28.87 -3.08 -7.36
C SER A 869 -29.32 -4.32 -8.13
N LEU A 870 -30.50 -4.27 -8.77
CA LEU A 870 -31.07 -5.39 -9.52
C LEU A 870 -30.37 -5.58 -10.88
N ASP A 871 -30.06 -4.49 -11.60
CA ASP A 871 -29.49 -4.54 -12.97
C ASP A 871 -28.04 -5.08 -12.96
N LEU A 872 -27.24 -4.67 -11.97
CA LEU A 872 -25.86 -5.15 -11.80
C LEU A 872 -25.81 -6.63 -11.39
N ARG A 873 -26.72 -7.06 -10.50
CA ARG A 873 -26.86 -8.49 -10.13
C ARG A 873 -27.35 -9.33 -11.30
N GLN A 874 -28.18 -8.79 -12.18
CA GLN A 874 -28.71 -9.50 -13.34
C GLN A 874 -27.66 -9.68 -14.45
N LEU A 875 -26.80 -8.69 -14.67
CA LEU A 875 -25.59 -8.82 -15.50
C LEU A 875 -24.65 -9.93 -14.96
N LEU A 876 -24.42 -9.97 -13.64
CA LEU A 876 -23.57 -10.99 -13.00
C LEU A 876 -24.22 -12.39 -12.96
N GLN A 877 -25.54 -12.50 -12.85
CA GLN A 877 -26.26 -13.78 -12.88
C GLN A 877 -26.26 -14.44 -14.26
N ASN A 878 -26.25 -13.64 -15.34
CA ASN A 878 -26.13 -14.15 -16.70
C ASN A 878 -24.77 -14.84 -16.95
N LYS A 879 -23.70 -14.38 -16.27
CA LYS A 879 -22.36 -15.00 -16.30
C LYS A 879 -22.36 -16.42 -15.70
N LYS A 880 -22.98 -16.62 -14.54
CA LYS A 880 -23.09 -17.95 -13.89
C LYS A 880 -23.84 -18.98 -14.75
N LYS A 881 -24.79 -18.54 -15.59
CA LYS A 881 -25.52 -19.43 -16.51
C LYS A 881 -24.71 -19.83 -17.75
N GLN A 882 -23.78 -18.99 -18.21
CA GLN A 882 -22.92 -19.31 -19.35
C GLN A 882 -21.75 -20.23 -18.97
N GLU A 883 -21.15 -20.07 -17.79
CA GLU A 883 -20.09 -20.96 -17.30
C GLU A 883 -20.60 -22.38 -17.00
N ALA A 884 -21.87 -22.54 -16.61
CA ALA A 884 -22.49 -23.84 -16.40
C ALA A 884 -22.81 -24.61 -17.70
N ALA A 885 -22.73 -23.96 -18.87
CA ALA A 885 -23.05 -24.57 -20.16
C ALA A 885 -21.83 -25.16 -20.89
N SER A 886 -20.59 -24.86 -20.45
CA SER A 886 -19.36 -25.35 -21.08
C SER A 886 -18.78 -26.64 -20.48
N ASP A 887 -19.27 -27.09 -19.32
CA ASP A 887 -18.83 -28.35 -18.70
C ASP A 887 -19.94 -29.42 -18.76
N ARG A 888 -19.94 -30.19 -19.86
CA ARG A 888 -20.49 -31.56 -19.86
C ARG A 888 -19.35 -32.55 -20.04
N PRO A 889 -19.15 -33.52 -19.13
CA PRO A 889 -18.09 -34.52 -19.29
C PRO A 889 -18.45 -35.54 -20.37
N ARG A 890 -17.48 -35.89 -21.22
CA ARG A 890 -17.53 -37.11 -22.04
C ARG A 890 -17.04 -38.28 -21.20
N GLU A 891 -17.90 -39.27 -21.00
CA GLU A 891 -17.55 -40.58 -20.44
C GLU A 891 -16.69 -41.39 -21.43
N HIS A 892 -15.59 -42.00 -20.96
CA HIS A 892 -15.21 -43.35 -21.36
C HIS A 892 -14.29 -44.02 -20.33
N GLN A 893 -14.50 -45.34 -20.20
CA GLN A 893 -14.07 -46.29 -19.18
C GLN A 893 -12.60 -46.75 -19.32
N ASN A 894 -11.93 -47.01 -18.18
CA ASN A 894 -11.41 -48.31 -17.70
C ASN A 894 -10.23 -48.09 -16.72
N LYS A 895 -10.38 -48.53 -15.46
CA LYS A 895 -9.73 -49.69 -14.82
C LYS A 895 -8.22 -49.54 -14.53
N ASP A 896 -7.85 -49.31 -13.27
CA ASP A 896 -7.35 -50.35 -12.34
C ASP A 896 -6.62 -49.78 -11.10
N GLU A 897 -7.05 -50.29 -9.95
CA GLU A 897 -6.38 -50.57 -8.66
C GLU A 897 -5.28 -49.65 -8.07
N LYS A 898 -5.55 -49.12 -6.86
CA LYS A 898 -4.55 -48.70 -5.84
C LYS A 898 -4.02 -49.94 -5.09
N PRO A 899 -2.83 -49.89 -4.43
CA PRO A 899 -2.82 -49.63 -2.96
C PRO A 899 -1.53 -48.85 -2.50
N PRO A 900 -1.17 -48.71 -1.20
CA PRO A 900 -0.94 -47.39 -0.58
C PRO A 900 0.53 -47.12 -0.14
N MET A 901 0.85 -45.85 0.09
CA MET A 901 2.17 -45.38 0.54
C MET A 901 2.33 -45.59 2.07
N LYS A 902 3.30 -46.41 2.48
CA LYS A 902 3.74 -46.61 3.88
C LYS A 902 4.79 -45.58 4.25
N ILE A 903 4.58 -44.87 5.36
CA ILE A 903 5.59 -44.02 6.02
C ILE A 903 6.40 -44.91 6.98
N ARG A 904 7.73 -44.90 6.86
CA ARG A 904 8.67 -45.53 7.81
C ARG A 904 9.63 -44.46 8.34
N TYR A 905 9.66 -44.32 9.66
CA TYR A 905 10.75 -43.70 10.42
C TYR A 905 11.84 -44.75 10.67
N VAL A 906 13.11 -44.40 10.50
CA VAL A 906 14.26 -45.17 11.00
C VAL A 906 15.30 -44.20 11.59
N SER A 907 15.73 -44.55 12.80
CA SER A 907 16.76 -43.93 13.64
C SER A 907 18.12 -44.60 13.48
N GLY A 908 19.22 -43.84 13.67
CA GLY A 908 20.48 -44.35 14.24
C GLY A 908 21.77 -44.09 13.45
N ASN A 909 22.66 -43.28 14.06
CA ASN A 909 24.15 -43.21 14.15
C ASN A 909 24.99 -44.14 13.23
N ASP A 910 26.17 -43.81 12.69
CA ASP A 910 27.36 -42.98 13.09
C ASP A 910 28.38 -43.01 11.87
N PRO A 911 29.67 -42.58 11.90
CA PRO A 911 30.27 -41.23 11.89
C PRO A 911 31.35 -41.00 10.75
N MET A 912 32.11 -39.88 10.81
CA MET A 912 33.37 -39.50 10.08
C MET A 912 33.26 -39.08 8.59
N GLU A 913 34.00 -38.12 8.01
CA GLU A 913 34.97 -37.07 8.38
C GLU A 913 35.21 -36.18 7.11
N HIS A 914 35.86 -35.02 7.29
CA HIS A 914 36.43 -34.07 6.32
C HIS A 914 35.64 -32.83 5.82
N GLN A 915 35.96 -31.68 6.46
CA GLN A 915 36.58 -30.43 5.94
C GLN A 915 36.18 -29.95 4.51
N ASP A 916 35.93 -28.67 4.20
CA ASP A 916 36.29 -27.39 4.82
C ASP A 916 35.42 -26.25 4.21
N LYS A 917 35.12 -25.22 5.03
CA LYS A 917 34.95 -23.77 4.75
C LYS A 917 34.03 -23.23 3.64
N ASP A 918 32.95 -22.55 4.07
CA ASP A 918 32.79 -21.08 3.92
C ASP A 918 31.49 -20.60 4.63
N GLU A 919 31.63 -20.14 5.87
CA GLU A 919 30.53 -19.58 6.67
C GLU A 919 30.33 -18.08 6.37
N LYS A 920 29.10 -17.73 5.98
CA LYS A 920 28.57 -16.36 6.08
C LYS A 920 28.36 -16.01 7.57
N PRO A 921 28.68 -14.78 8.03
CA PRO A 921 28.50 -14.43 9.43
C PRO A 921 27.02 -14.22 9.76
N PRO A 922 26.52 -14.72 10.91
CA PRO A 922 25.22 -14.31 11.42
C PRO A 922 25.30 -12.88 11.98
N MET A 923 24.26 -12.08 11.68
CA MET A 923 24.08 -10.73 12.23
C MET A 923 24.10 -10.78 13.76
N LYS A 924 25.20 -10.29 14.35
CA LYS A 924 25.29 -10.04 15.78
C LYS A 924 24.34 -8.91 16.15
N ARG A 925 23.33 -9.21 16.98
CA ARG A 925 22.55 -8.23 17.74
C ARG A 925 23.53 -7.39 18.58
N ARG A 926 23.70 -6.11 18.24
CA ARG A 926 24.43 -5.13 19.06
C ARG A 926 23.42 -4.41 19.94
N TYR A 927 23.34 -4.78 21.20
CA TYR A 927 22.73 -3.98 22.24
C TYR A 927 23.85 -3.24 22.97
N PHE A 928 23.85 -1.91 22.93
CA PHE A 928 24.71 -1.08 23.76
C PHE A 928 23.97 -0.83 25.08
N PHE A 929 24.33 -1.55 26.13
CA PHE A 929 24.06 -1.12 27.50
C PHE A 929 25.39 -0.59 28.05
N ARG A 930 25.48 0.74 28.15
CA ARG A 930 26.60 1.40 28.78
C ARG A 930 26.31 1.47 30.28
N THR A 931 26.89 0.56 31.04
CA THR A 931 26.93 0.64 32.50
C THR A 931 28.31 1.19 32.87
N ASP A 932 28.41 2.51 33.00
CA ASP A 932 29.60 3.15 33.57
C ASP A 932 29.22 3.69 34.96
N GLY A 933 29.84 3.14 36.01
CA GLY A 933 30.16 3.77 37.30
C GLY A 933 29.05 4.14 38.26
#